data_AF-A0A540NNH8-F1
#
_entry.id   AF-A0A540NNH8-F1
#
_cell.length_a   1.000
_cell.length_b   1.000
_cell.length_c   1.000
_cell.angle_alpha   90.00
_cell.angle_beta   90.00
_cell.angle_gamma   90.00
#
_symmetry.space_group_name_H-M   'P 1'
#
loop_
_entity.id
_entity.type
_entity.pdbx_description
1 polymer ?
#
loop_
_entity_poly.entity_id
_entity_poly.type
_entity_poly.pdbx_seq_one_letter_code
_entity_poly.pdbx_strand_id
1 'polypeptide(L)'
;MRECISIHIGQAGIQVGNACWELYCLEHGIQPDGQMPSDKTIGGGDDAFNTFFSETGAGKHVPRAVFVDLEPTVIDEVRTGTYRQLFHPEQLISGKEDAANNFARGHYTIGKEIVDLCLDRIRKLADNCTGLQGFLVFNAVGGGTGSGLGSLLLERLSVDYGKKSKLGFTVYPSPQVSTSVVEPYNSVLSTHSLLEHTDVAVLLDNEAIYDICRRSLDIERPTYTNLNRLVSQVISSLTASLRFDGALNVDVTEFQTNLVPYPRIHFMLSSYAPVISAEKAYHEQLSVAEITNSAFEPSSMMAKCDPRHGKYMACCLMYRGDVVPKDVNAAVATIKTKRTIQFVDWCPTGFKCGINYQPPTVVPGGDLAKVQRAVCMISNSTSVAEVFSRIDHKFDLIESASFLQRYVDVVLLSTFCSPTPTYTTPVRVIFASTTFVELICTSSPPLWISIPHSTFVAGIQVGNACWELYCLEHGIQPDGQMPSDKTVGGGDDAFNTFFSETGAGKHVPRAVFVDLEPTVIDEVRTGTYRQLFHPEQLISGKEDAANNFARGHYTIGKEIVDLCLDRIRKLADNCTGLQGFLVFNAVGGGTGSGLGSLLLERLSVDYGKKSKLGFTVYPSPQVSTSVVEPYNSVLSTHSLLEHTDVAVLLDNEAIYDICRRSLDIERPTYTNLNRLVSQVISSLTASLRFDGALNVDVTEFQTNLVPYPRIHFMLSSYAPVISAEKAYHEQLSVAEITNSAFEPSSMMAKCDPRHGKYMACCLMYRGDVVPKDVNAAVATIKTKRTIQFVDWCPTGFKCGINYQPPTVVPGGDLAKVQRAVCMISNSTSVAEVFSRIDHKFDLMYAKRAFVHWYVGEGMEEGEFSEAREDLAALEKDYEEVGAEADEGEDDGEDEY
;
A
#
# COMPACT_ATOMS: atom_id res chain seq x y z
N MET A 1 9.19 30.14 30.47
CA MET A 1 8.15 29.26 29.90
C MET A 1 8.84 28.12 29.16
N ARG A 2 8.38 26.89 29.30
CA ARG A 2 9.01 25.70 28.71
C ARG A 2 8.23 25.29 27.46
N GLU A 3 8.46 25.93 26.32
CA GLU A 3 7.62 25.72 25.13
C GLU A 3 8.16 24.60 24.25
N CYS A 4 7.29 23.73 23.72
CA CYS A 4 7.64 22.66 22.79
C CYS A 4 6.75 22.70 21.55
N ILE A 5 7.28 22.26 20.40
CA ILE A 5 6.52 22.13 19.15
C ILE A 5 6.36 20.65 18.82
N SER A 6 5.13 20.22 18.56
CA SER A 6 4.84 18.84 18.11
C SER A 6 4.74 18.78 16.59
N ILE A 7 5.39 17.80 15.97
CA ILE A 7 5.40 17.59 14.53
C ILE A 7 4.90 16.17 14.27
N HIS A 8 3.74 16.05 13.64
CA HIS A 8 3.07 14.78 13.36
C HIS A 8 3.15 14.48 11.86
N ILE A 9 3.81 13.38 11.49
CA ILE A 9 4.20 13.09 10.10
C ILE A 9 3.65 11.73 9.67
N GLY A 10 2.89 11.73 8.57
CA GLY A 10 2.26 10.55 8.00
C GLY A 10 1.10 10.01 8.83
N GLN A 11 0.34 9.07 8.25
CA GLN A 11 -0.87 8.51 8.83
C GLN A 11 -0.73 8.12 10.31
N ALA A 12 0.26 7.30 10.65
CA ALA A 12 0.49 6.85 12.03
C ALA A 12 0.81 8.02 12.97
N GLY A 13 1.67 8.95 12.56
CA GLY A 13 2.06 10.11 13.36
C GLY A 13 0.88 11.04 13.64
N ILE A 14 0.01 11.25 12.65
CA ILE A 14 -1.18 12.10 12.74
C ILE A 14 -2.25 11.44 13.62
N GLN A 15 -2.54 10.16 13.43
CA GLN A 15 -3.56 9.45 14.21
C GLN A 15 -3.16 9.35 15.69
N VAL A 16 -1.89 9.07 15.99
CA VAL A 16 -1.34 9.15 17.36
C VAL A 16 -1.43 10.57 17.90
N GLY A 17 -1.10 11.57 17.07
CA GLY A 17 -1.22 12.98 17.43
C GLY A 17 -2.63 13.39 17.83
N ASN A 18 -3.63 13.00 17.04
CA ASN A 18 -5.03 13.30 17.31
C ASN A 18 -5.49 12.75 18.67
N ALA A 19 -5.12 11.49 18.99
CA ALA A 19 -5.39 10.90 20.30
C ALA A 19 -4.66 11.63 21.45
N CYS A 20 -3.42 12.10 21.22
CA CYS A 20 -2.68 12.88 22.21
C CYS A 20 -3.34 14.24 22.50
N TRP A 21 -3.78 14.97 21.47
CA TRP A 21 -4.41 16.28 21.64
C TRP A 21 -5.79 16.21 22.29
N GLU A 22 -6.58 15.16 21.99
CA GLU A 22 -7.80 14.86 22.74
C GLU A 22 -7.51 14.76 24.24
N LEU A 23 -6.48 13.99 24.60
CA LEU A 23 -6.09 13.79 26.00
C LEU A 23 -5.55 15.07 26.65
N TYR A 24 -4.71 15.85 25.95
CA TYR A 24 -4.20 17.13 26.47
C TYR A 24 -5.33 18.13 26.74
N CYS A 25 -6.30 18.25 25.82
CA CYS A 25 -7.46 19.12 26.03
C CYS A 25 -8.28 18.69 27.26
N LEU A 26 -8.53 17.39 27.43
CA LEU A 26 -9.26 16.88 28.60
C LEU A 26 -8.52 17.13 29.91
N GLU A 27 -7.19 16.96 29.94
CA GLU A 27 -6.37 17.16 31.14
C GLU A 27 -6.33 18.65 31.59
N HIS A 28 -6.32 19.59 30.64
CA HIS A 28 -6.31 21.02 30.93
C HIS A 28 -7.72 21.64 30.98
N GLY A 29 -8.77 20.89 30.62
CA GLY A 29 -10.14 21.38 30.59
C GLY A 29 -10.43 22.37 29.46
N ILE A 30 -9.69 22.27 28.35
CA ILE A 30 -9.88 23.05 27.13
C ILE A 30 -10.94 22.35 26.27
N GLN A 31 -11.96 23.09 25.85
CA GLN A 31 -13.02 22.57 24.99
C GLN A 31 -12.51 22.30 23.57
N PRO A 32 -13.20 21.45 22.76
CA PRO A 32 -12.77 21.14 21.40
C PRO A 32 -12.64 22.34 20.44
N ASP A 33 -13.24 23.48 20.78
CA ASP A 33 -13.13 24.75 20.05
C ASP A 33 -11.94 25.63 20.49
N GLY A 34 -11.18 25.19 21.50
CA GLY A 34 -10.06 25.90 22.10
C GLY A 34 -10.43 26.91 23.19
N GLN A 35 -11.71 26.98 23.60
CA GLN A 35 -12.13 27.85 24.71
C GLN A 35 -11.99 27.15 26.07
N MET A 36 -11.72 27.93 27.11
CA MET A 36 -11.84 27.48 28.50
C MET A 36 -13.11 28.07 29.14
N PRO A 37 -13.87 27.29 29.93
CA PRO A 37 -15.02 27.81 30.69
C PRO A 37 -14.61 28.92 31.69
N SER A 38 -15.47 29.94 31.84
CA SER A 38 -15.20 31.17 32.61
C SER A 38 -14.93 30.99 34.11
N ASP A 39 -15.34 29.87 34.72
CA ASP A 39 -15.08 29.58 36.15
C ASP A 39 -13.66 29.06 36.44
N LYS A 40 -12.83 28.84 35.41
CA LYS A 40 -11.41 28.46 35.55
C LYS A 40 -10.44 29.59 35.22
N THR A 41 -10.93 30.75 34.80
CA THR A 41 -10.11 31.91 34.48
C THR A 41 -10.15 32.91 35.64
N ILE A 42 -8.95 33.29 36.10
CA ILE A 42 -8.56 34.43 36.95
C ILE A 42 -7.79 34.00 38.21
N GLY A 43 -6.45 34.06 38.10
CA GLY A 43 -5.62 34.61 39.18
C GLY A 43 -5.01 33.66 40.22
N GLY A 44 -4.55 32.47 39.84
CA GLY A 44 -3.88 31.58 40.81
C GLY A 44 -3.02 30.46 40.23
N GLY A 45 -1.91 30.79 39.55
CA GLY A 45 -0.64 30.09 39.78
C GLY A 45 -0.14 29.01 38.82
N ASP A 46 -0.88 28.51 37.82
CA ASP A 46 -0.34 27.42 36.96
C ASP A 46 -0.59 27.65 35.45
N ASP A 47 0.34 28.36 34.80
CA ASP A 47 0.43 28.61 33.34
C ASP A 47 0.89 27.36 32.55
N ALA A 48 0.68 26.17 33.12
CA ALA A 48 1.40 24.96 32.72
C ALA A 48 0.93 24.38 31.36
N PHE A 49 -0.23 24.82 30.85
CA PHE A 49 -0.70 24.53 29.49
C PHE A 49 0.03 25.34 28.40
N ASN A 50 0.64 26.49 28.74
CA ASN A 50 1.38 27.32 27.75
C ASN A 50 2.61 26.62 27.17
N THR A 51 3.05 25.53 27.79
CA THR A 51 4.08 24.62 27.25
C THR A 51 3.72 24.12 25.85
N PHE A 52 2.45 23.72 25.65
CA PHE A 52 1.97 23.12 24.39
C PHE A 52 0.93 23.97 23.66
N PHE A 53 0.30 24.93 24.33
CA PHE A 53 -0.69 25.83 23.73
C PHE A 53 -0.12 27.26 23.56
N SER A 54 -0.64 27.98 22.57
CA SER A 54 -0.51 29.43 22.44
C SER A 54 -1.88 30.07 22.61
N GLU A 55 -1.95 31.13 23.41
CA GLU A 55 -3.18 31.91 23.58
C GLU A 55 -3.26 32.98 22.47
N THR A 56 -4.38 33.01 21.76
CA THR A 56 -4.69 34.04 20.77
C THR A 56 -5.26 35.28 21.46
N GLY A 57 -5.21 36.45 20.80
CA GLY A 57 -5.79 37.68 21.35
C GLY A 57 -7.31 37.64 21.63
N ALA A 58 -8.01 36.60 21.17
CA ALA A 58 -9.42 36.34 21.44
C ALA A 58 -9.66 35.38 22.65
N GLY A 59 -8.60 35.02 23.40
CA GLY A 59 -8.68 34.11 24.56
C GLY A 59 -8.80 32.62 24.19
N LYS A 60 -8.62 32.28 22.91
CA LYS A 60 -8.64 30.90 22.42
C LYS A 60 -7.24 30.29 22.48
N HIS A 61 -7.16 29.05 22.96
CA HIS A 61 -5.93 28.29 23.09
C HIS A 61 -5.73 27.39 21.87
N VAL A 62 -4.64 27.60 21.14
CA VAL A 62 -4.30 26.88 19.91
C VAL A 62 -3.07 26.00 20.15
N PRO A 63 -3.07 24.72 19.75
CA PRO A 63 -1.91 23.84 19.85
C PRO A 63 -0.66 24.37 19.13
N ARG A 64 0.52 24.16 19.71
CA ARG A 64 1.83 24.34 19.04
C ARG A 64 2.20 23.07 18.27
N ALA A 65 1.39 22.74 17.27
CA ALA A 65 1.53 21.53 16.48
C ALA A 65 1.57 21.82 14.97
N VAL A 66 2.23 20.94 14.23
CA VAL A 66 2.12 20.84 12.77
C VAL A 66 1.80 19.39 12.42
N PHE A 67 0.78 19.19 11.59
CA PHE A 67 0.40 17.90 11.02
C PHE A 67 0.73 17.92 9.55
N VAL A 68 1.43 16.90 9.09
CA VAL A 68 1.91 16.79 7.71
C VAL A 68 1.66 15.39 7.19
N ASP A 69 0.91 15.30 6.10
CA ASP A 69 0.87 14.10 5.28
C ASP A 69 1.04 14.48 3.81
N LEU A 70 1.55 13.56 3.01
CA LEU A 70 1.61 13.68 1.55
C LEU A 70 0.25 13.37 0.93
N GLU A 71 -0.57 12.56 1.61
CA GLU A 71 -1.96 12.25 1.23
C GLU A 71 -2.99 13.05 2.07
N PRO A 72 -4.06 13.61 1.47
CA PRO A 72 -5.01 14.45 2.21
C PRO A 72 -5.88 13.69 3.21
N THR A 73 -6.14 12.39 3.01
CA THR A 73 -7.17 11.61 3.73
C THR A 73 -7.11 11.76 5.25
N VAL A 74 -5.94 11.54 5.85
CA VAL A 74 -5.77 11.57 7.32
C VAL A 74 -5.82 12.99 7.88
N ILE A 75 -5.38 13.98 7.10
CA ILE A 75 -5.49 15.39 7.48
C ILE A 75 -6.96 15.85 7.42
N ASP A 76 -7.72 15.37 6.44
CA ASP A 76 -9.13 15.69 6.28
C ASP A 76 -9.99 15.07 7.40
N GLU A 77 -9.59 13.91 7.94
CA GLU A 77 -10.17 13.38 9.20
C GLU A 77 -10.01 14.38 10.36
N VAL A 78 -8.85 15.04 10.48
CA VAL A 78 -8.63 16.09 11.50
C VAL A 78 -9.46 17.34 11.21
N ARG A 79 -9.61 17.73 9.93
CA ARG A 79 -10.42 18.90 9.52
C ARG A 79 -11.93 18.69 9.69
N THR A 80 -12.39 17.46 9.69
CA THR A 80 -13.83 17.12 9.83
C THR A 80 -14.18 16.59 11.21
N GLY A 81 -13.18 16.15 11.99
CA GLY A 81 -13.36 15.58 13.32
C GLY A 81 -13.80 16.55 14.41
N THR A 82 -13.98 16.02 15.62
CA THR A 82 -14.47 16.74 16.81
C THR A 82 -13.63 17.98 17.14
N TYR A 83 -12.31 17.90 16.95
CA TYR A 83 -11.34 18.95 17.27
C TYR A 83 -10.99 19.84 16.07
N ARG A 84 -11.78 19.84 14.99
CA ARG A 84 -11.51 20.65 13.78
C ARG A 84 -11.30 22.14 14.04
N GLN A 85 -11.93 22.68 15.08
CA GLN A 85 -11.82 24.09 15.44
C GLN A 85 -10.59 24.37 16.32
N LEU A 86 -9.95 23.36 16.91
CA LEU A 86 -8.80 23.53 17.80
C LEU A 86 -7.56 24.01 17.04
N PHE A 87 -7.29 23.40 15.87
CA PHE A 87 -6.09 23.65 15.09
C PHE A 87 -6.27 24.83 14.12
N HIS A 88 -5.19 25.59 13.92
CA HIS A 88 -5.17 26.61 12.88
C HIS A 88 -5.00 25.94 11.49
N PRO A 89 -5.70 26.36 10.43
CA PRO A 89 -5.58 25.72 9.11
C PRO A 89 -4.14 25.67 8.56
N GLU A 90 -3.31 26.67 8.87
CA GLU A 90 -1.89 26.67 8.49
C GLU A 90 -1.04 25.57 9.16
N GLN A 91 -1.55 24.92 10.21
CA GLN A 91 -0.90 23.81 10.91
C GLN A 91 -1.20 22.45 10.27
N LEU A 92 -2.19 22.39 9.38
CA LEU A 92 -2.66 21.17 8.74
C LEU A 92 -2.21 21.14 7.27
N ILE A 93 -1.04 20.54 7.04
CA ILE A 93 -0.39 20.49 5.73
C ILE A 93 -0.70 19.13 5.10
N SER A 94 -1.31 19.17 3.92
CA SER A 94 -1.60 18.00 3.11
C SER A 94 -0.94 18.16 1.75
N GLY A 95 -0.26 17.11 1.29
CA GLY A 95 0.23 17.02 -0.07
C GLY A 95 -0.88 16.72 -1.08
N LYS A 96 -0.46 16.60 -2.33
CA LYS A 96 -1.35 16.28 -3.46
C LYS A 96 -1.16 14.84 -3.96
N GLU A 97 -0.11 14.15 -3.50
CA GLU A 97 0.29 12.85 -4.00
C GLU A 97 0.81 11.99 -2.86
N ASP A 98 0.43 10.71 -2.82
CA ASP A 98 0.91 9.78 -1.81
C ASP A 98 2.34 9.27 -2.09
N ALA A 99 3.08 8.93 -1.03
CA ALA A 99 4.37 8.25 -1.13
C ALA A 99 4.26 6.78 -1.55
N ALA A 100 3.05 6.18 -1.64
CA ALA A 100 2.81 4.79 -2.03
C ALA A 100 3.65 3.79 -1.21
N ASN A 101 3.76 4.04 0.09
CA ASN A 101 4.62 3.29 1.01
C ASN A 101 6.11 3.22 0.62
N ASN A 102 6.63 4.13 -0.19
CA ASN A 102 8.03 4.12 -0.63
C ASN A 102 8.84 5.28 0.00
N PHE A 103 9.93 4.94 0.71
CA PHE A 103 10.82 5.91 1.34
C PHE A 103 11.41 6.91 0.35
N ALA A 104 11.91 6.46 -0.80
CA ALA A 104 12.55 7.33 -1.79
C ALA A 104 11.57 8.34 -2.36
N ARG A 105 10.31 7.92 -2.56
CA ARG A 105 9.26 8.83 -3.01
C ARG A 105 9.00 9.92 -1.95
N GLY A 106 8.90 9.53 -0.68
CA GLY A 106 8.74 10.45 0.45
C GLY A 106 9.95 11.35 0.72
N HIS A 107 11.19 10.91 0.46
CA HIS A 107 12.41 11.68 0.78
C HIS A 107 12.92 12.51 -0.41
N TYR A 108 13.09 11.90 -1.58
CA TYR A 108 13.80 12.52 -2.69
C TYR A 108 12.89 13.20 -3.71
N THR A 109 11.61 12.84 -3.75
CA THR A 109 10.64 13.36 -4.74
C THR A 109 9.55 14.20 -4.07
N ILE A 110 8.36 13.65 -3.78
CA ILE A 110 7.20 14.41 -3.30
C ILE A 110 7.49 15.13 -1.99
N GLY A 111 8.09 14.47 -1.00
CA GLY A 111 8.32 15.14 0.28
C GLY A 111 9.29 16.32 0.17
N LYS A 112 10.19 16.31 -0.82
CA LYS A 112 11.06 17.44 -1.12
C LYS A 112 10.30 18.65 -1.65
N GLU A 113 9.15 18.46 -2.30
CA GLU A 113 8.31 19.57 -2.76
C GLU A 113 7.58 20.29 -1.61
N ILE A 114 7.28 19.55 -0.54
CA ILE A 114 6.48 20.05 0.59
C ILE A 114 7.35 20.45 1.80
N VAL A 115 8.58 19.95 1.89
CA VAL A 115 9.46 20.17 3.05
C VAL A 115 9.67 21.66 3.37
N ASP A 116 9.83 22.52 2.37
CA ASP A 116 10.06 23.95 2.57
C ASP A 116 8.82 24.63 3.18
N LEU A 117 7.62 24.25 2.72
CA LEU A 117 6.36 24.71 3.30
C LEU A 117 6.24 24.29 4.77
N CYS A 118 6.57 23.04 5.09
CA CYS A 118 6.56 22.53 6.46
C CYS A 118 7.54 23.30 7.35
N LEU A 119 8.77 23.50 6.90
CA LEU A 119 9.79 24.25 7.63
C LEU A 119 9.37 25.69 7.88
N ASP A 120 8.74 26.35 6.91
CA ASP A 120 8.23 27.71 7.11
C ASP A 120 7.14 27.79 8.18
N ARG A 121 6.25 26.78 8.25
CA ARG A 121 5.24 26.70 9.33
C ARG A 121 5.88 26.44 10.70
N ILE A 122 6.87 25.55 10.74
CA ILE A 122 7.62 25.26 11.97
C ILE A 122 8.38 26.51 12.44
N ARG A 123 9.02 27.25 11.52
CA ARG A 123 9.72 28.51 11.82
C ARG A 123 8.80 29.55 12.41
N LYS A 124 7.63 29.79 11.80
CA LYS A 124 6.61 30.70 12.35
C LYS A 124 6.20 30.33 13.79
N LEU A 125 6.00 29.04 14.06
CA LEU A 125 5.67 28.59 15.42
C LEU A 125 6.84 28.76 16.39
N ALA A 126 8.06 28.51 15.94
CA ALA A 126 9.28 28.69 16.74
C ALA A 126 9.55 30.17 17.06
N ASP A 127 9.32 31.08 16.12
CA ASP A 127 9.46 32.52 16.31
C ASP A 127 8.43 33.08 17.29
N ASN A 128 7.25 32.44 17.37
CA ASN A 128 6.20 32.74 18.34
C ASN A 128 6.46 32.11 19.73
N CYS A 129 7.55 31.38 19.92
CA CYS A 129 7.96 30.87 21.22
C CYS A 129 8.95 31.83 21.88
N THR A 130 8.71 32.16 23.15
CA THR A 130 9.64 32.94 23.99
C THR A 130 10.83 32.10 24.49
N GLY A 131 10.68 30.78 24.55
CA GLY A 131 11.64 29.83 25.11
C GLY A 131 11.44 28.40 24.61
N LEU A 132 11.61 28.18 23.29
CA LEU A 132 11.52 26.84 22.68
C LEU A 132 12.58 25.89 23.27
N GLN A 133 12.13 24.80 23.90
CA GLN A 133 13.00 23.74 24.42
C GLN A 133 13.41 22.75 23.34
N GLY A 134 12.47 22.33 22.51
CA GLY A 134 12.69 21.27 21.53
C GLY A 134 11.46 20.92 20.70
N PHE A 135 11.62 19.88 19.90
CA PHE A 135 10.62 19.32 19.01
C PHE A 135 10.23 17.91 19.46
N LEU A 136 8.93 17.64 19.48
CA LEU A 136 8.38 16.30 19.64
C LEU A 136 8.00 15.80 18.24
N VAL A 137 8.67 14.77 17.72
CA VAL A 137 8.47 14.28 16.36
C VAL A 137 7.75 12.93 16.42
N PHE A 138 6.62 12.82 15.73
CA PHE A 138 5.80 11.61 15.67
C PHE A 138 5.79 11.09 14.24
N ASN A 139 6.32 9.90 14.02
CA ASN A 139 6.37 9.27 12.70
C ASN A 139 6.40 7.73 12.79
N ALA A 140 6.21 7.06 11.66
CA ALA A 140 6.40 5.62 11.55
C ALA A 140 7.58 5.33 10.62
N VAL A 141 8.39 4.32 10.95
CA VAL A 141 9.58 3.96 10.15
C VAL A 141 9.24 3.05 8.96
N GLY A 142 8.06 2.43 8.95
CA GLY A 142 7.62 1.53 7.88
C GLY A 142 6.87 2.18 6.71
N GLY A 143 6.19 3.31 6.94
CA GLY A 143 5.34 3.95 5.93
C GLY A 143 6.09 4.97 5.06
N GLY A 144 5.70 5.17 3.81
CA GLY A 144 6.42 6.04 2.86
C GLY A 144 6.55 7.51 3.30
N THR A 145 5.45 8.12 3.73
CA THR A 145 5.44 9.49 4.25
C THR A 145 6.14 9.60 5.61
N GLY A 146 5.78 8.75 6.56
CA GLY A 146 6.33 8.78 7.92
C GLY A 146 7.84 8.53 7.96
N SER A 147 8.34 7.63 7.10
CA SER A 147 9.76 7.30 7.01
C SER A 147 10.51 8.31 6.13
N GLY A 148 10.12 8.46 4.86
CA GLY A 148 10.83 9.28 3.88
C GLY A 148 10.77 10.78 4.19
N LEU A 149 9.56 11.36 4.25
CA LEU A 149 9.39 12.78 4.58
C LEU A 149 9.80 13.06 6.04
N GLY A 150 9.56 12.10 6.95
CA GLY A 150 10.01 12.19 8.34
C GLY A 150 11.52 12.33 8.46
N SER A 151 12.28 11.48 7.78
CA SER A 151 13.75 11.55 7.69
C SER A 151 14.22 12.88 7.10
N LEU A 152 13.63 13.32 5.99
CA LEU A 152 13.98 14.58 5.35
C LEU A 152 13.72 15.79 6.27
N LEU A 153 12.59 15.80 6.99
CA LEU A 153 12.28 16.87 7.94
C LEU A 153 13.25 16.87 9.12
N LEU A 154 13.63 15.70 9.64
CA LEU A 154 14.62 15.58 10.73
C LEU A 154 16.00 16.11 10.32
N GLU A 155 16.46 15.79 9.11
CA GLU A 155 17.70 16.32 8.51
C GLU A 155 17.67 17.85 8.52
N ARG A 156 16.60 18.44 7.95
CA ARG A 156 16.46 19.90 7.84
C ARG A 156 16.30 20.59 9.18
N LEU A 157 15.55 20.00 10.10
CA LEU A 157 15.43 20.52 11.47
C LEU A 157 16.77 20.48 12.20
N SER A 158 17.63 19.50 11.91
CA SER A 158 18.96 19.41 12.53
C SER A 158 19.91 20.49 12.02
N VAL A 159 19.76 20.88 10.75
CA VAL A 159 20.48 22.03 10.17
C VAL A 159 19.99 23.35 10.78
N ASP A 160 18.69 23.60 10.77
CA ASP A 160 18.11 24.89 11.21
C ASP A 160 18.12 25.06 12.73
N TYR A 161 17.92 23.97 13.48
CA TYR A 161 17.75 23.97 14.94
C TYR A 161 18.68 22.99 15.66
N GLY A 162 19.94 22.87 15.23
CA GLY A 162 20.89 21.88 15.78
C GLY A 162 21.19 21.96 17.29
N LYS A 163 20.79 23.04 17.98
CA LYS A 163 20.92 23.17 19.45
C LYS A 163 19.65 22.78 20.23
N LYS A 164 18.53 22.54 19.54
CA LYS A 164 17.23 22.23 20.16
C LYS A 164 17.02 20.73 20.16
N SER A 165 16.54 20.20 21.29
CA SER A 165 16.37 18.76 21.47
C SER A 165 15.25 18.22 20.58
N LYS A 166 15.42 17.02 20.04
CA LYS A 166 14.47 16.31 19.16
C LYS A 166 14.14 14.98 19.81
N LEU A 167 12.94 14.89 20.38
CA LEU A 167 12.41 13.66 20.98
C LEU A 167 11.46 13.01 19.97
N GLY A 168 11.87 11.86 19.44
CA GLY A 168 11.08 11.05 18.51
C GLY A 168 10.18 10.06 19.24
N PHE A 169 8.92 9.98 18.83
CA PHE A 169 8.00 8.88 19.14
C PHE A 169 7.76 8.11 17.84
N THR A 170 8.51 7.03 17.68
CA THR A 170 8.63 6.31 16.40
C THR A 170 7.89 4.98 16.46
N VAL A 171 6.93 4.81 15.55
CA VAL A 171 6.20 3.54 15.41
C VAL A 171 7.00 2.60 14.51
N TYR A 172 7.40 1.48 15.08
CA TYR A 172 8.12 0.39 14.42
C TYR A 172 7.16 -0.67 13.88
N PRO A 173 7.47 -1.23 12.70
CA PRO A 173 6.63 -2.24 12.07
C PRO A 173 6.73 -3.59 12.76
N SER A 174 5.69 -4.41 12.58
CA SER A 174 5.66 -5.80 13.02
C SER A 174 5.39 -6.75 11.85
N PRO A 175 5.99 -7.96 11.82
CA PRO A 175 5.67 -9.00 10.84
C PRO A 175 4.19 -9.37 10.74
N GLN A 176 3.42 -9.31 11.81
CA GLN A 176 2.01 -9.74 11.79
C GLN A 176 1.05 -8.64 11.32
N VAL A 177 1.49 -7.38 11.37
CA VAL A 177 0.66 -6.18 11.14
C VAL A 177 1.18 -5.33 9.96
N SER A 178 2.24 -5.79 9.29
CA SER A 178 2.84 -5.15 8.13
C SER A 178 1.85 -5.05 6.96
N THR A 179 1.75 -3.86 6.35
CA THR A 179 0.85 -3.58 5.23
C THR A 179 1.58 -3.37 3.89
N SER A 180 2.92 -3.46 3.86
CA SER A 180 3.72 -3.15 2.66
C SER A 180 4.94 -4.07 2.54
N VAL A 181 5.22 -4.51 1.31
CA VAL A 181 6.38 -5.38 0.99
C VAL A 181 7.71 -4.64 1.15
N VAL A 182 7.73 -3.33 0.89
CA VAL A 182 8.94 -2.49 1.00
C VAL A 182 9.21 -1.94 2.41
N GLU A 183 8.39 -2.32 3.39
CA GLU A 183 8.48 -1.84 4.77
C GLU A 183 9.86 -2.07 5.44
N PRO A 184 10.57 -3.21 5.22
CA PRO A 184 11.91 -3.40 5.78
C PRO A 184 12.93 -2.39 5.26
N TYR A 185 12.92 -2.08 3.95
CA TYR A 185 13.77 -1.05 3.35
C TYR A 185 13.54 0.33 3.97
N ASN A 186 12.27 0.72 4.07
CA ASN A 186 11.90 1.99 4.69
C ASN A 186 12.40 2.06 6.14
N SER A 187 12.27 0.95 6.88
CA SER A 187 12.63 0.88 8.30
C SER A 187 14.13 1.03 8.53
N VAL A 188 14.96 0.39 7.71
CA VAL A 188 16.42 0.52 7.77
C VAL A 188 16.84 1.95 7.43
N LEU A 189 16.35 2.50 6.31
CA LEU A 189 16.69 3.86 5.87
C LEU A 189 16.22 4.93 6.87
N SER A 190 15.01 4.79 7.42
CA SER A 190 14.50 5.71 8.43
C SER A 190 15.25 5.61 9.76
N THR A 191 15.59 4.39 10.18
CA THR A 191 16.40 4.18 11.40
C THR A 191 17.80 4.79 11.25
N HIS A 192 18.39 4.75 10.06
CA HIS A 192 19.64 5.46 9.77
C HIS A 192 19.51 6.98 9.99
N SER A 193 18.46 7.62 9.46
CA SER A 193 18.22 9.05 9.71
C SER A 193 17.92 9.37 11.18
N LEU A 194 17.16 8.51 11.87
CA LEU A 194 16.90 8.67 13.31
C LEU A 194 18.19 8.59 14.13
N LEU A 195 19.11 7.71 13.77
CA LEU A 195 20.42 7.58 14.41
C LEU A 195 21.24 8.87 14.31
N GLU A 196 21.13 9.61 13.20
CA GLU A 196 21.93 10.82 12.97
C GLU A 196 21.26 12.12 13.45
N HIS A 197 19.92 12.18 13.44
CA HIS A 197 19.17 13.44 13.57
C HIS A 197 18.19 13.51 14.75
N THR A 198 18.11 12.48 15.59
CA THR A 198 17.32 12.54 16.83
C THR A 198 18.21 12.43 18.06
N ASP A 199 17.80 13.10 19.15
CA ASP A 199 18.53 13.05 20.43
C ASP A 199 18.07 11.88 21.29
N VAL A 200 16.78 11.55 21.21
CA VAL A 200 16.14 10.41 21.89
C VAL A 200 15.02 9.90 20.99
N ALA A 201 14.98 8.60 20.72
CA ALA A 201 13.91 7.96 19.95
C ALA A 201 13.23 6.90 20.82
N VAL A 202 11.94 7.12 21.13
CA VAL A 202 11.10 6.18 21.87
C VAL A 202 10.46 5.20 20.90
N LEU A 203 10.77 3.91 21.05
CA LEU A 203 10.25 2.86 20.18
C LEU A 203 8.86 2.42 20.65
N LEU A 204 7.93 2.39 19.70
CA LEU A 204 6.58 1.90 19.86
C LEU A 204 6.33 0.82 18.81
N ASP A 205 6.05 -0.41 19.21
CA ASP A 205 5.82 -1.54 18.31
C ASP A 205 4.34 -1.89 18.27
N ASN A 206 3.74 -1.85 17.07
CA ASN A 206 2.32 -2.13 16.88
C ASN A 206 1.90 -3.49 17.44
N GLU A 207 2.75 -4.51 17.34
CA GLU A 207 2.43 -5.86 17.85
C GLU A 207 2.46 -5.92 19.37
N ALA A 208 3.45 -5.28 20.00
CA ALA A 208 3.51 -5.25 21.47
C ALA A 208 2.28 -4.53 22.05
N ILE A 209 1.90 -3.40 21.46
CA ILE A 209 0.74 -2.60 21.89
C ILE A 209 -0.56 -3.38 21.62
N TYR A 210 -0.66 -4.09 20.49
CA TYR A 210 -1.78 -4.97 20.19
C TYR A 210 -1.93 -6.08 21.24
N ASP A 211 -0.84 -6.76 21.58
CA ASP A 211 -0.81 -7.81 22.60
C ASP A 211 -1.16 -7.30 24.00
N ILE A 212 -0.79 -6.05 24.33
CA ILE A 212 -1.19 -5.40 25.58
C ILE A 212 -2.70 -5.14 25.59
N CYS A 213 -3.25 -4.57 24.52
CA CYS A 213 -4.68 -4.31 24.43
C CYS A 213 -5.49 -5.60 24.54
N ARG A 214 -5.04 -6.67 23.89
CA ARG A 214 -5.72 -7.97 23.93
C ARG A 214 -5.69 -8.61 25.31
N ARG A 215 -4.55 -8.60 25.99
CA ARG A 215 -4.39 -9.26 27.30
C ARG A 215 -4.92 -8.43 28.46
N SER A 216 -4.59 -7.13 28.50
CA SER A 216 -4.84 -6.28 29.66
C SER A 216 -6.17 -5.53 29.58
N LEU A 217 -6.60 -5.14 28.37
CA LEU A 217 -7.90 -4.47 28.17
C LEU A 217 -9.05 -5.43 27.85
N ASP A 218 -8.75 -6.73 27.66
CA ASP A 218 -9.71 -7.79 27.33
C ASP A 218 -10.42 -7.56 25.98
N ILE A 219 -9.73 -6.90 25.05
CA ILE A 219 -10.25 -6.60 23.72
C ILE A 219 -9.83 -7.73 22.79
N GLU A 220 -10.76 -8.59 22.37
CA GLU A 220 -10.45 -9.75 21.52
C GLU A 220 -9.75 -9.35 20.21
N ARG A 221 -10.15 -8.21 19.63
CA ARG A 221 -9.61 -7.66 18.37
C ARG A 221 -9.33 -6.16 18.50
N PRO A 222 -8.17 -5.76 19.03
CA PRO A 222 -7.78 -4.35 19.11
C PRO A 222 -7.73 -3.67 17.74
N THR A 223 -8.19 -2.42 17.70
CA THR A 223 -8.13 -1.53 16.52
C THR A 223 -7.03 -0.47 16.69
N TYR A 224 -6.60 0.19 15.62
CA TYR A 224 -5.65 1.30 15.71
C TYR A 224 -6.12 2.42 16.65
N THR A 225 -7.43 2.65 16.78
CA THR A 225 -7.97 3.58 17.78
C THR A 225 -7.63 3.15 19.21
N ASN A 226 -7.72 1.86 19.52
CA ASN A 226 -7.36 1.33 20.86
C ASN A 226 -5.84 1.47 21.09
N LEU A 227 -5.02 1.10 20.10
CA LEU A 227 -3.56 1.22 20.16
C LEU A 227 -3.14 2.68 20.36
N ASN A 228 -3.66 3.61 19.55
CA ASN A 228 -3.34 5.04 19.61
C ASN A 228 -3.75 5.66 20.94
N ARG A 229 -4.86 5.22 21.55
CA ARG A 229 -5.25 5.64 22.91
C ARG A 229 -4.26 5.20 23.97
N LEU A 230 -3.79 3.96 23.92
CA LEU A 230 -2.76 3.47 24.85
C LEU A 230 -1.43 4.23 24.67
N VAL A 231 -1.01 4.42 23.41
CA VAL A 231 0.17 5.22 23.06
C VAL A 231 0.03 6.67 23.57
N SER A 232 -1.14 7.27 23.42
CA SER A 232 -1.40 8.64 23.91
C SER A 232 -1.25 8.76 25.43
N GLN A 233 -1.62 7.72 26.20
CA GLN A 233 -1.42 7.69 27.66
C GLN A 233 0.05 7.64 28.06
N VAL A 234 0.85 6.85 27.33
CA VAL A 234 2.30 6.77 27.50
C VAL A 234 2.91 8.14 27.26
N ILE A 235 2.64 8.75 26.10
CA ILE A 235 3.18 10.05 25.70
C ILE A 235 2.74 11.15 26.68
N SER A 236 1.46 11.16 27.06
CA SER A 236 0.93 12.12 28.04
C SER A 236 1.63 12.00 29.39
N SER A 237 1.95 10.79 29.82
CA SER A 237 2.64 10.54 31.08
C SER A 237 4.12 10.89 31.03
N LEU A 238 4.80 10.65 29.91
CA LEU A 238 6.19 11.08 29.69
C LEU A 238 6.33 12.60 29.62
N THR A 239 5.32 13.30 29.10
CA THR A 239 5.30 14.76 28.97
C THR A 239 4.66 15.48 30.16
N ALA A 240 4.17 14.76 31.17
CA ALA A 240 3.44 15.36 32.30
C ALA A 240 4.29 16.36 33.09
N SER A 241 5.58 16.09 33.29
CA SER A 241 6.50 17.00 34.00
C SER A 241 6.81 18.30 33.25
N LEU A 242 6.47 18.39 31.96
CA LEU A 242 6.58 19.61 31.17
C LEU A 242 5.33 20.48 31.29
N ARG A 243 4.19 19.87 31.64
CA ARG A 243 2.85 20.47 31.59
C ARG A 243 2.20 20.72 32.93
N PHE A 244 2.75 20.14 34.00
CA PHE A 244 2.18 20.20 35.34
C PHE A 244 3.31 20.29 36.34
N ASP A 245 3.15 21.14 37.35
CA ASP A 245 4.10 21.21 38.45
C ASP A 245 4.04 19.94 39.31
N GLY A 246 5.22 19.39 39.60
CA GLY A 246 5.40 18.15 40.35
C GLY A 246 6.45 18.29 41.44
N ALA A 247 6.50 17.30 42.33
CA ALA A 247 7.53 17.25 43.38
C ALA A 247 8.94 17.02 42.80
N LEU A 248 9.00 16.34 41.66
CA LEU A 248 10.20 16.07 40.87
C LEU A 248 9.85 16.20 39.38
N ASN A 249 10.40 17.24 38.73
CA ASN A 249 10.21 17.49 37.31
C ASN A 249 11.41 16.97 36.51
N VAL A 250 11.14 16.46 35.30
CA VAL A 250 12.13 16.02 34.32
C VAL A 250 11.88 16.79 33.03
N ASP A 251 12.92 17.44 32.50
CA ASP A 251 12.84 18.23 31.27
C ASP A 251 13.23 17.40 30.04
N VAL A 252 12.87 17.84 28.82
CA VAL A 252 13.18 17.11 27.57
C VAL A 252 14.69 16.85 27.43
N THR A 253 15.50 17.86 27.77
CA THR A 253 16.97 17.74 27.75
C THR A 253 17.49 16.76 28.80
N GLU A 254 16.76 16.55 29.90
CA GLU A 254 17.15 15.57 30.93
C GLU A 254 16.96 14.13 30.46
N PHE A 255 16.07 13.86 29.49
CA PHE A 255 16.01 12.52 28.88
C PHE A 255 17.32 12.21 28.15
N GLN A 256 17.82 13.15 27.35
CA GLN A 256 19.08 12.98 26.65
C GLN A 256 20.26 12.85 27.63
N THR A 257 20.43 13.81 28.55
CA THR A 257 21.62 13.85 29.41
C THR A 257 21.69 12.72 30.44
N ASN A 258 20.55 12.18 30.88
CA ASN A 258 20.51 11.13 31.90
C ASN A 258 20.31 9.72 31.36
N LEU A 259 19.67 9.55 30.19
CA LEU A 259 19.34 8.23 29.66
C LEU A 259 20.23 7.80 28.49
N VAL A 260 20.97 8.72 27.85
CA VAL A 260 21.82 8.43 26.69
C VAL A 260 23.29 8.44 27.12
N PRO A 261 23.88 7.27 27.46
CA PRO A 261 25.29 7.21 27.87
C PRO A 261 26.25 7.42 26.69
N TYR A 262 25.83 7.08 25.47
CA TYR A 262 26.61 7.21 24.24
C TYR A 262 25.74 7.84 23.15
N PRO A 263 26.27 8.76 22.33
CA PRO A 263 25.49 9.50 21.33
C PRO A 263 24.71 8.63 20.33
N ARG A 264 25.14 7.38 20.06
CA ARG A 264 24.47 6.45 19.15
C ARG A 264 23.47 5.50 19.83
N ILE A 265 23.42 5.49 21.16
CA ILE A 265 22.58 4.56 21.95
C ILE A 265 21.45 5.37 22.60
N HIS A 266 20.61 5.98 21.77
CA HIS A 266 19.50 6.85 22.18
C HIS A 266 18.11 6.30 21.88
N PHE A 267 18.04 5.01 21.58
CA PHE A 267 16.82 4.25 21.32
C PHE A 267 16.25 3.71 22.65
N MET A 268 15.08 4.19 23.03
CA MET A 268 14.47 3.96 24.35
C MET A 268 13.28 3.02 24.28
N LEU A 269 13.21 2.10 25.22
CA LEU A 269 12.02 1.30 25.50
C LEU A 269 11.08 2.06 26.42
N SER A 270 9.77 1.92 26.22
CA SER A 270 8.75 2.50 27.09
C SER A 270 7.80 1.44 27.65
N SER A 271 7.26 1.70 28.84
CA SER A 271 6.21 0.87 29.46
C SER A 271 5.23 1.73 30.26
N TYR A 272 4.02 1.21 30.49
CA TYR A 272 3.00 1.89 31.27
C TYR A 272 2.30 0.92 32.21
N ALA A 273 2.11 1.35 33.45
CA ALA A 273 1.39 0.57 34.45
C ALA A 273 0.59 1.48 35.41
N PRO A 274 -0.61 1.05 35.82
CA PRO A 274 -1.29 -0.17 35.39
C PRO A 274 -2.09 0.04 34.09
N VAL A 275 -2.24 -1.01 33.29
CA VAL A 275 -3.15 -1.03 32.13
C VAL A 275 -4.36 -1.87 32.53
N ILE A 276 -5.48 -1.20 32.83
CA ILE A 276 -6.71 -1.85 33.35
C ILE A 276 -7.88 -1.48 32.44
N SER A 277 -8.68 -2.48 32.07
CA SER A 277 -9.94 -2.29 31.34
C SER A 277 -10.95 -1.49 32.16
N ALA A 278 -11.69 -0.59 31.51
CA ALA A 278 -12.77 0.18 32.13
C ALA A 278 -13.82 -0.70 32.84
N GLU A 279 -14.04 -1.93 32.36
CA GLU A 279 -14.98 -2.90 32.96
C GLU A 279 -14.47 -3.47 34.30
N LYS A 280 -13.15 -3.55 34.47
CA LYS A 280 -12.48 -4.14 35.64
C LYS A 280 -12.12 -3.09 36.71
N ALA A 281 -12.57 -1.84 36.55
CA ALA A 281 -12.18 -0.68 37.35
C ALA A 281 -12.48 -0.76 38.86
N TYR A 282 -13.30 -1.73 39.32
CA TYR A 282 -13.85 -1.73 40.69
C TYR A 282 -13.12 -2.59 41.73
N HIS A 283 -12.02 -3.29 41.39
CA HIS A 283 -11.44 -4.28 42.32
C HIS A 283 -9.97 -4.09 42.75
N GLU A 284 -9.17 -3.22 42.14
CA GLU A 284 -7.73 -3.18 42.46
C GLU A 284 -7.20 -1.76 42.67
N GLN A 285 -6.97 -1.39 43.94
CA GLN A 285 -6.09 -0.27 44.28
C GLN A 285 -4.65 -0.79 44.38
N LEU A 286 -3.91 -0.70 43.27
CA LEU A 286 -2.52 -1.11 43.23
C LEU A 286 -1.65 -0.13 44.03
N SER A 287 -0.73 -0.66 44.82
CA SER A 287 0.29 0.09 45.54
C SER A 287 1.36 0.63 44.58
N VAL A 288 2.12 1.64 45.03
CA VAL A 288 3.26 2.19 44.27
C VAL A 288 4.25 1.08 43.92
N ALA A 289 4.52 0.16 44.85
CA ALA A 289 5.43 -0.96 44.61
C ALA A 289 4.93 -1.94 43.53
N GLU A 290 3.62 -2.21 43.47
CA GLU A 290 3.05 -3.11 42.46
C GLU A 290 3.11 -2.49 41.07
N ILE A 291 2.68 -1.24 40.90
CA ILE A 291 2.73 -0.57 39.59
C ILE A 291 4.18 -0.42 39.10
N THR A 292 5.13 -0.14 40.00
CA THR A 292 6.56 -0.07 39.64
C THR A 292 7.07 -1.43 39.19
N ASN A 293 6.70 -2.53 39.87
CA ASN A 293 7.10 -3.87 39.42
C ASN A 293 6.50 -4.20 38.05
N SER A 294 5.22 -3.92 37.84
CA SER A 294 4.54 -4.17 36.57
C SER A 294 5.17 -3.42 35.39
N ALA A 295 5.74 -2.23 35.62
CA ALA A 295 6.42 -1.47 34.57
C ALA A 295 7.69 -2.16 34.04
N PHE A 296 8.31 -3.07 34.80
CA PHE A 296 9.48 -3.84 34.37
C PHE A 296 9.13 -5.22 33.80
N GLU A 297 7.87 -5.63 33.84
CA GLU A 297 7.45 -6.90 33.26
C GLU A 297 7.43 -6.81 31.72
N PRO A 298 7.89 -7.85 31.00
CA PRO A 298 7.87 -7.88 29.53
C PRO A 298 6.47 -7.64 28.97
N SER A 299 5.43 -8.05 29.70
CA SER A 299 4.04 -7.87 29.31
C SER A 299 3.61 -6.41 29.16
N SER A 300 4.33 -5.47 29.78
CA SER A 300 3.99 -4.05 29.82
C SER A 300 4.85 -3.21 28.87
N MET A 301 5.80 -3.82 28.17
CA MET A 301 6.70 -3.14 27.24
C MET A 301 5.97 -2.76 25.95
N MET A 302 6.11 -1.51 25.52
CA MET A 302 5.50 -0.99 24.29
C MET A 302 6.27 -1.37 23.03
N ALA A 303 7.42 -2.04 23.17
CA ALA A 303 8.19 -2.60 22.08
C ALA A 303 8.34 -4.12 22.27
N LYS A 304 8.25 -4.89 21.17
CA LYS A 304 8.30 -6.35 21.23
C LYS A 304 9.74 -6.82 21.42
N CYS A 305 10.15 -6.92 22.68
CA CYS A 305 11.43 -7.44 23.13
C CYS A 305 11.29 -7.98 24.56
N ASP A 306 12.18 -8.90 24.96
CA ASP A 306 12.25 -9.32 26.35
C ASP A 306 13.33 -8.52 27.10
N PRO A 307 12.94 -7.62 28.02
CA PRO A 307 13.91 -6.84 28.80
C PRO A 307 14.84 -7.69 29.65
N ARG A 308 14.49 -8.96 29.93
CA ARG A 308 15.29 -9.89 30.73
C ARG A 308 16.47 -10.47 29.96
N HIS A 309 16.46 -10.44 28.63
CA HIS A 309 17.60 -10.84 27.80
C HIS A 309 18.66 -9.74 27.71
N GLY A 310 18.33 -8.51 28.14
CA GLY A 310 19.23 -7.36 28.13
C GLY A 310 19.63 -6.89 29.52
N LYS A 311 20.43 -5.82 29.54
CA LYS A 311 20.75 -5.04 30.73
C LYS A 311 20.28 -3.59 30.56
N TYR A 312 19.70 -3.04 31.60
CA TYR A 312 19.34 -1.63 31.68
C TYR A 312 20.59 -0.77 31.91
N MET A 313 20.73 0.28 31.10
CA MET A 313 21.78 1.30 31.26
C MET A 313 21.28 2.47 32.10
N ALA A 314 20.05 2.90 31.83
CA ALA A 314 19.39 3.97 32.56
C ALA A 314 17.86 3.84 32.45
N CYS A 315 17.14 4.21 33.50
CA CYS A 315 15.68 4.19 33.56
C CYS A 315 15.17 5.50 34.16
N CYS A 316 14.10 6.05 33.59
CA CYS A 316 13.31 7.12 34.18
C CYS A 316 11.89 6.62 34.44
N LEU A 317 11.41 6.80 35.67
CA LEU A 317 10.06 6.43 36.11
C LEU A 317 9.25 7.69 36.38
N MET A 318 8.19 7.90 35.60
CA MET A 318 7.30 9.05 35.68
C MET A 318 6.01 8.64 36.39
N TYR A 319 5.92 8.97 37.68
CA TYR A 319 4.75 8.69 38.52
C TYR A 319 3.71 9.80 38.40
N ARG A 320 2.44 9.42 38.32
CA ARG A 320 1.30 10.33 38.27
C ARG A 320 0.24 9.96 39.30
N GLY A 321 -0.40 10.95 39.90
CA GLY A 321 -1.53 10.80 40.82
C GLY A 321 -1.14 10.72 42.30
N ASP A 322 -1.90 9.96 43.07
CA ASP A 322 -1.72 9.79 44.52
C ASP A 322 -0.48 8.93 44.82
N VAL A 323 0.70 9.58 44.79
CA VAL A 323 2.01 8.97 44.97
C VAL A 323 2.87 9.82 45.90
N VAL A 324 3.47 9.19 46.92
CA VAL A 324 4.34 9.86 47.89
C VAL A 324 5.82 9.54 47.58
N PRO A 325 6.74 10.52 47.62
CA PRO A 325 8.17 10.30 47.31
C PRO A 325 8.84 9.18 48.12
N LYS A 326 8.41 8.96 49.37
CA LYS A 326 8.91 7.89 50.23
C LYS A 326 8.63 6.50 49.64
N ASP A 327 7.43 6.28 49.12
CA ASP A 327 7.01 4.99 48.57
C ASP A 327 7.70 4.72 47.24
N VAL A 328 7.90 5.76 46.42
CA VAL A 328 8.70 5.70 45.19
C VAL A 328 10.14 5.25 45.48
N ASN A 329 10.79 5.88 46.47
CA ASN A 329 12.15 5.51 46.86
C ASN A 329 12.25 4.05 47.37
N ALA A 330 11.25 3.60 48.13
CA ALA A 330 11.18 2.21 48.60
C ALA A 330 10.95 1.21 47.45
N ALA A 331 10.08 1.54 46.49
CA ALA A 331 9.83 0.73 45.30
C ALA A 331 11.10 0.61 44.44
N VAL A 332 11.78 1.74 44.16
CA VAL A 332 13.04 1.75 43.39
C VAL A 332 14.14 0.98 44.10
N ALA A 333 14.26 1.09 45.43
CA ALA A 333 15.22 0.30 46.21
C ALA A 333 14.96 -1.22 46.07
N THR A 334 13.68 -1.62 46.04
CA THR A 334 13.29 -3.02 45.82
C THR A 334 13.69 -3.50 44.42
N ILE A 335 13.41 -2.70 43.38
CA ILE A 335 13.78 -3.01 41.99
C ILE A 335 15.29 -3.23 41.85
N LYS A 336 16.12 -2.40 42.49
CA LYS A 336 17.59 -2.53 42.46
C LYS A 336 18.11 -3.87 43.00
N THR A 337 17.33 -4.56 43.83
CA THR A 337 17.72 -5.86 44.41
C THR A 337 17.11 -7.06 43.68
N LYS A 338 16.20 -6.83 42.72
CA LYS A 338 15.47 -7.90 42.03
C LYS A 338 16.35 -8.53 40.95
N ARG A 339 16.68 -9.83 41.10
CA ARG A 339 17.60 -10.55 40.18
C ARG A 339 17.15 -10.59 38.72
N THR A 340 15.84 -10.48 38.47
CA THR A 340 15.28 -10.49 37.11
C THR A 340 15.54 -9.17 36.36
N ILE A 341 15.96 -8.11 37.06
CA ILE A 341 16.21 -6.79 36.49
C ILE A 341 17.71 -6.53 36.62
N GLN A 342 18.41 -6.60 35.49
CA GLN A 342 19.86 -6.45 35.46
C GLN A 342 20.25 -5.06 34.95
N PHE A 343 21.21 -4.43 35.62
CA PHE A 343 21.83 -3.18 35.20
C PHE A 343 23.26 -3.44 34.71
N VAL A 344 23.78 -2.55 33.88
CA VAL A 344 25.20 -2.57 33.49
C VAL A 344 26.11 -2.30 34.69
N ASP A 345 27.24 -3.01 34.75
CA ASP A 345 28.12 -3.05 35.92
C ASP A 345 28.74 -1.68 36.24
N TRP A 346 28.92 -0.83 35.22
CA TRP A 346 29.48 0.53 35.33
C TRP A 346 28.44 1.61 35.70
N CYS A 347 27.13 1.31 35.66
CA CYS A 347 26.05 2.22 36.07
C CYS A 347 24.94 1.50 36.87
N PRO A 348 25.24 0.92 38.05
CA PRO A 348 24.28 0.13 38.82
C PRO A 348 23.18 0.97 39.50
N THR A 349 23.16 2.29 39.32
CA THR A 349 22.25 3.22 40.02
C THR A 349 21.46 4.16 39.11
N GLY A 350 21.41 3.89 37.79
CA GLY A 350 20.82 4.76 36.77
C GLY A 350 19.30 4.91 36.81
N PHE A 351 18.73 5.37 37.93
CA PHE A 351 17.31 5.71 38.06
C PHE A 351 17.12 7.21 38.17
N LYS A 352 16.23 7.74 37.33
CA LYS A 352 15.60 9.06 37.50
C LYS A 352 14.12 8.85 37.81
N CYS A 353 13.53 9.70 38.63
CA CYS A 353 12.11 9.64 38.94
C CYS A 353 11.49 11.03 38.78
N GLY A 354 10.34 11.10 38.11
CA GLY A 354 9.44 12.24 38.10
C GLY A 354 8.18 11.92 38.91
N ILE A 355 7.66 12.90 39.66
CA ILE A 355 6.45 12.73 40.47
C ILE A 355 5.51 13.90 40.20
N ASN A 356 4.35 13.59 39.64
CA ASN A 356 3.28 14.52 39.40
C ASN A 356 2.02 14.14 40.19
N TYR A 357 1.41 15.08 40.90
CA TYR A 357 0.24 14.78 41.73
C TYR A 357 -1.08 14.71 40.96
N GLN A 358 -1.10 15.17 39.69
CA GLN A 358 -2.28 15.05 38.86
C GLN A 358 -2.44 13.61 38.33
N PRO A 359 -3.56 12.94 38.64
CA PRO A 359 -3.80 11.58 38.16
C PRO A 359 -3.96 11.55 36.64
N PRO A 360 -3.67 10.42 35.98
CA PRO A 360 -3.92 10.25 34.56
C PRO A 360 -5.40 10.46 34.23
N THR A 361 -5.67 11.27 33.21
CA THR A 361 -7.03 11.41 32.66
C THR A 361 -7.26 10.32 31.62
N VAL A 362 -8.49 9.84 31.49
CA VAL A 362 -8.88 8.90 30.44
C VAL A 362 -10.01 9.50 29.61
N VAL A 363 -10.05 9.16 28.33
CA VAL A 363 -11.10 9.61 27.41
C VAL A 363 -12.44 9.05 27.87
N PRO A 364 -13.50 9.87 28.00
CA PRO A 364 -14.83 9.39 28.35
C PRO A 364 -15.33 8.33 27.37
N GLY A 365 -15.79 7.19 27.88
CA GLY A 365 -16.20 6.05 27.04
C GLY A 365 -15.05 5.29 26.37
N GLY A 366 -13.80 5.57 26.75
CA GLY A 366 -12.62 4.83 26.30
C GLY A 366 -12.40 3.53 27.08
N ASP A 367 -11.46 2.72 26.57
CA ASP A 367 -11.22 1.35 27.04
C ASP A 367 -10.45 1.26 28.37
N LEU A 368 -9.78 2.35 28.77
CA LEU A 368 -8.93 2.43 29.95
C LEU A 368 -9.70 2.89 31.18
N ALA A 369 -9.50 2.20 32.30
CA ALA A 369 -10.06 2.57 33.59
C ALA A 369 -9.44 3.87 34.14
N LYS A 370 -10.26 4.64 34.87
CA LYS A 370 -9.76 5.75 35.70
C LYS A 370 -8.95 5.18 36.86
N VAL A 371 -7.67 5.55 36.93
CA VAL A 371 -6.76 5.11 38.00
C VAL A 371 -6.33 6.30 38.86
N GLN A 372 -6.18 6.05 40.16
CA GLN A 372 -5.71 7.08 41.11
C GLN A 372 -4.21 7.32 41.02
N ARG A 373 -3.46 6.35 40.49
CA ARG A 373 -2.02 6.41 40.31
C ARG A 373 -1.56 5.57 39.14
N ALA A 374 -0.50 6.02 38.47
CA ALA A 374 0.17 5.28 37.41
C ALA A 374 1.67 5.61 37.38
N VAL A 375 2.43 4.76 36.70
CA VAL A 375 3.84 4.96 36.40
C VAL A 375 4.09 4.66 34.92
N CYS A 376 4.79 5.56 34.25
CA CYS A 376 5.33 5.34 32.92
C CYS A 376 6.84 5.23 33.00
N MET A 377 7.42 4.20 32.41
CA MET A 377 8.87 4.06 32.32
C MET A 377 9.34 4.42 30.92
N ILE A 378 10.46 5.15 30.86
CA ILE A 378 11.31 5.25 29.67
C ILE A 378 12.71 4.77 30.06
N SER A 379 13.28 3.86 29.28
CA SER A 379 14.52 3.18 29.66
C SER A 379 15.41 2.90 28.47
N ASN A 380 16.72 3.00 28.69
CA ASN A 380 17.73 2.58 27.76
C ASN A 380 18.20 1.16 28.15
N SER A 381 17.97 0.19 27.27
CA SER A 381 18.25 -1.22 27.52
C SER A 381 18.87 -1.87 26.29
N THR A 382 19.82 -2.78 26.50
CA THR A 382 20.44 -3.53 25.40
C THR A 382 19.48 -4.49 24.71
N SER A 383 18.33 -4.80 25.32
CA SER A 383 17.27 -5.62 24.72
C SER A 383 16.65 -5.02 23.45
N VAL A 384 16.85 -3.71 23.21
CA VAL A 384 16.44 -3.06 21.96
C VAL A 384 17.10 -3.70 20.72
N ALA A 385 18.23 -4.39 20.88
CA ALA A 385 18.88 -5.15 19.81
C ALA A 385 17.96 -6.23 19.19
N GLU A 386 17.04 -6.82 19.96
CA GLU A 386 16.05 -7.77 19.42
C GLU A 386 15.10 -7.10 18.42
N VAL A 387 14.78 -5.81 18.62
CA VAL A 387 13.95 -5.05 17.68
C VAL A 387 14.69 -4.86 16.36
N PHE A 388 15.96 -4.48 16.41
CA PHE A 388 16.79 -4.27 15.21
C PHE A 388 17.07 -5.58 14.48
N SER A 389 17.44 -6.65 15.19
CA SER A 389 17.71 -7.96 14.59
C SER A 389 16.53 -8.52 13.80
N ARG A 390 15.28 -8.26 14.23
CA ARG A 390 14.08 -8.64 13.47
C ARG A 390 13.92 -7.87 12.16
N ILE A 391 14.36 -6.61 12.12
CA ILE A 391 14.31 -5.77 10.92
C ILE A 391 15.43 -6.20 9.97
N ASP A 392 16.64 -6.39 10.50
CA ASP A 392 17.81 -6.82 9.73
C ASP A 392 17.55 -8.19 9.08
N HIS A 393 17.05 -9.18 9.82
CA HIS A 393 16.70 -10.48 9.27
C HIS A 393 15.72 -10.39 8.08
N LYS A 394 14.73 -9.49 8.14
CA LYS A 394 13.81 -9.28 7.02
C LYS A 394 14.48 -8.58 5.85
N PHE A 395 15.35 -7.62 6.12
CA PHE A 395 16.10 -6.94 5.09
C PHE A 395 17.02 -7.93 4.36
N ASP A 396 17.75 -8.76 5.12
CA ASP A 396 18.66 -9.79 4.60
C ASP A 396 17.91 -10.80 3.73
N LEU A 397 16.71 -11.26 4.15
CA LEU A 397 15.87 -12.14 3.33
C LEU A 397 15.50 -11.53 1.97
N ILE A 398 15.29 -10.21 1.89
CA ILE A 398 14.96 -9.55 0.62
C ILE A 398 16.25 -9.28 -0.17
N GLU A 399 17.36 -8.94 0.49
CA GLU A 399 18.65 -8.69 -0.17
C GLU A 399 19.25 -9.98 -0.76
N SER A 400 19.18 -11.11 -0.04
CA SER A 400 19.66 -12.42 -0.49
C SER A 400 18.87 -12.96 -1.68
N ALA A 401 17.61 -12.53 -1.84
CA ALA A 401 16.71 -12.93 -2.93
C ALA A 401 17.03 -12.28 -4.30
N SER A 402 18.31 -11.97 -4.57
CA SER A 402 18.82 -11.31 -5.78
C SER A 402 18.12 -9.98 -6.17
N PHE A 403 17.43 -9.34 -5.22
CA PHE A 403 16.63 -8.12 -5.43
C PHE A 403 17.49 -6.89 -5.72
N LEU A 404 18.50 -6.62 -4.90
CA LEU A 404 19.32 -5.41 -5.02
C LEU A 404 20.31 -5.47 -6.18
N GLN A 405 20.87 -6.66 -6.47
CA GLN A 405 21.88 -6.80 -7.51
C GLN A 405 21.28 -6.58 -8.91
N ARG A 406 20.06 -7.09 -9.18
CA ARG A 406 19.35 -6.84 -10.45
C ARG A 406 18.65 -5.47 -10.51
N TYR A 407 18.16 -4.93 -9.39
CA TYR A 407 17.52 -3.60 -9.37
C TYR A 407 18.55 -2.46 -9.60
N VAL A 408 19.76 -2.60 -9.07
CA VAL A 408 20.87 -1.68 -9.33
C VAL A 408 21.42 -1.86 -10.75
N ASP A 409 21.51 -3.11 -11.25
CA ASP A 409 21.97 -3.36 -12.62
C ASP A 409 21.00 -2.83 -13.68
N VAL A 410 19.68 -2.96 -13.51
CA VAL A 410 18.68 -2.44 -14.48
C VAL A 410 18.64 -0.90 -14.49
N VAL A 411 18.78 -0.25 -13.33
CA VAL A 411 18.80 1.23 -13.24
C VAL A 411 20.12 1.84 -13.73
N LEU A 412 21.23 1.10 -13.65
CA LEU A 412 22.53 1.54 -14.20
C LEU A 412 22.71 1.19 -15.69
N LEU A 413 22.14 0.07 -16.17
CA LEU A 413 22.25 -0.36 -17.57
C LEU A 413 21.48 0.53 -18.55
N SER A 414 20.40 1.19 -18.11
CA SER A 414 19.71 2.20 -18.94
C SER A 414 20.53 3.49 -19.14
N THR A 415 21.69 3.64 -18.48
CA THR A 415 22.49 4.88 -18.51
C THR A 415 23.88 4.71 -19.14
N PHE A 416 24.34 3.49 -19.47
CA PHE A 416 25.67 3.28 -20.04
C PHE A 416 25.69 2.24 -21.18
N CYS A 417 25.42 2.70 -22.40
CA CYS A 417 25.83 2.00 -23.62
C CYS A 417 26.77 2.89 -24.45
N SER A 418 28.09 2.74 -24.25
CA SER A 418 29.19 2.61 -25.25
C SER A 418 30.57 3.07 -24.69
N PRO A 419 31.70 2.54 -25.19
CA PRO A 419 32.83 2.14 -24.33
C PRO A 419 34.09 3.01 -24.43
N THR A 420 34.91 3.03 -23.37
CA THR A 420 36.36 2.69 -23.40
C THR A 420 37.00 2.75 -22.00
N PRO A 421 38.09 2.00 -21.72
CA PRO A 421 38.50 1.67 -20.36
C PRO A 421 39.72 2.48 -19.89
N THR A 422 39.72 2.95 -18.64
CA THR A 422 40.93 2.95 -17.77
C THR A 422 40.57 3.26 -16.31
N TYR A 423 40.81 2.26 -15.45
CA TYR A 423 41.28 2.26 -14.06
C TYR A 423 40.79 3.25 -12.97
N THR A 424 40.50 2.62 -11.82
CA THR A 424 40.58 3.05 -10.41
C THR A 424 39.40 3.80 -9.76
N THR A 425 38.78 3.13 -8.77
CA THR A 425 37.90 3.61 -7.67
C THR A 425 38.46 4.84 -6.93
N PRO A 426 37.67 5.62 -6.14
CA PRO A 426 36.37 5.30 -5.51
C PRO A 426 35.25 6.39 -5.59
N VAL A 427 34.01 5.96 -5.28
CA VAL A 427 32.84 6.69 -4.73
C VAL A 427 32.73 8.19 -5.03
N ARG A 428 31.74 8.59 -5.85
CA ARG A 428 31.20 9.95 -5.90
C ARG A 428 29.72 9.98 -6.32
N VAL A 429 28.90 10.45 -5.37
CA VAL A 429 27.57 11.07 -5.52
C VAL A 429 27.60 12.14 -6.61
N ILE A 430 26.72 12.09 -7.63
CA ILE A 430 26.48 13.22 -8.55
C ILE A 430 24.99 13.34 -8.93
N PHE A 431 24.53 14.58 -8.81
CA PHE A 431 23.28 15.24 -9.20
C PHE A 431 22.92 15.15 -10.69
N ALA A 432 21.61 15.24 -11.00
CA ALA A 432 21.02 16.16 -12.00
C ALA A 432 19.50 15.88 -12.09
N SER A 433 18.59 16.73 -11.60
CA SER A 433 18.09 17.98 -12.20
C SER A 433 17.38 17.81 -13.56
N THR A 434 16.05 17.72 -13.55
CA THR A 434 15.18 18.51 -14.45
C THR A 434 13.71 18.47 -13.99
N THR A 435 13.35 19.45 -13.17
CA THR A 435 12.29 20.45 -13.41
C THR A 435 11.07 20.01 -14.26
N PHE A 436 9.91 20.02 -13.58
CA PHE A 436 8.66 20.70 -13.96
C PHE A 436 7.42 19.90 -14.47
N VAL A 437 6.33 20.03 -13.67
CA VAL A 437 4.86 20.14 -13.93
C VAL A 437 4.15 18.94 -14.61
N GLU A 438 2.95 18.46 -14.30
CA GLU A 438 1.68 18.95 -13.70
C GLU A 438 0.99 17.79 -12.95
N LEU A 439 0.48 18.01 -11.71
CA LEU A 439 -0.95 18.14 -11.36
C LEU A 439 -1.82 16.89 -11.73
N ILE A 440 -2.28 16.13 -10.71
CA ILE A 440 -3.71 15.96 -10.34
C ILE A 440 -3.96 14.70 -9.48
N CYS A 441 -4.38 14.92 -8.23
CA CYS A 441 -5.33 14.08 -7.49
C CYS A 441 -6.69 14.77 -7.59
N THR A 442 -7.62 14.15 -8.32
CA THR A 442 -9.09 14.30 -8.28
C THR A 442 -9.63 13.40 -9.39
N SER A 443 -10.51 12.44 -9.09
CA SER A 443 -11.48 11.87 -10.06
C SER A 443 -10.91 11.62 -11.49
N SER A 444 -9.80 10.88 -11.58
CA SER A 444 -8.94 10.91 -12.78
C SER A 444 -9.05 9.65 -13.65
N PRO A 445 -9.32 9.77 -14.96
CA PRO A 445 -9.64 8.63 -15.83
C PRO A 445 -8.43 7.82 -16.32
N PRO A 446 -8.48 6.46 -16.31
CA PRO A 446 -7.65 5.64 -17.20
C PRO A 446 -8.23 5.62 -18.62
N LEU A 447 -7.37 5.63 -19.65
CA LEU A 447 -7.80 5.52 -21.04
C LEU A 447 -7.84 4.04 -21.49
N TRP A 448 -8.93 3.62 -22.12
CA TRP A 448 -9.06 2.26 -22.65
C TRP A 448 -8.56 2.16 -24.08
N ILE A 449 -7.69 1.19 -24.35
CA ILE A 449 -7.25 0.84 -25.70
C ILE A 449 -7.52 -0.65 -25.94
N SER A 450 -8.43 -0.96 -26.86
CA SER A 450 -8.80 -2.33 -27.22
C SER A 450 -8.29 -2.64 -28.62
N ILE A 451 -7.40 -3.64 -28.73
CA ILE A 451 -6.77 -4.08 -29.98
C ILE A 451 -7.11 -5.59 -30.17
N PRO A 452 -7.89 -5.97 -31.20
CA PRO A 452 -8.29 -7.33 -31.50
C PRO A 452 -7.17 -8.11 -32.19
N HIS A 453 -7.41 -9.39 -32.40
CA HIS A 453 -6.50 -10.40 -32.95
C HIS A 453 -7.04 -10.88 -34.31
N SER A 454 -6.16 -11.23 -35.27
CA SER A 454 -6.55 -11.48 -36.67
C SER A 454 -7.11 -12.88 -37.03
N THR A 455 -7.37 -13.77 -36.07
CA THR A 455 -8.43 -14.80 -36.12
C THR A 455 -9.41 -14.82 -34.95
N PHE A 456 -9.34 -13.85 -34.03
CA PHE A 456 -9.99 -13.89 -32.72
C PHE A 456 -10.28 -12.47 -32.26
N VAL A 457 -11.56 -12.19 -32.09
CA VAL A 457 -12.13 -10.87 -31.89
C VAL A 457 -11.99 -10.38 -30.42
N ALA A 458 -11.06 -10.97 -29.65
CA ALA A 458 -10.99 -10.88 -28.17
C ALA A 458 -11.00 -9.46 -27.65
N GLY A 459 -10.05 -8.61 -28.06
CA GLY A 459 -9.91 -7.27 -27.48
C GLY A 459 -11.19 -6.44 -27.62
N ILE A 460 -11.81 -6.45 -28.80
CA ILE A 460 -13.02 -5.66 -29.08
C ILE A 460 -14.28 -6.33 -28.51
N GLN A 461 -14.44 -7.66 -28.62
CA GLN A 461 -15.60 -8.34 -28.06
C GLN A 461 -15.60 -8.38 -26.53
N VAL A 462 -14.45 -8.60 -25.90
CA VAL A 462 -14.27 -8.44 -24.45
C VAL A 462 -14.53 -6.99 -24.07
N GLY A 463 -13.96 -6.03 -24.81
CA GLY A 463 -14.25 -4.61 -24.63
C GLY A 463 -15.75 -4.30 -24.67
N ASN A 464 -16.47 -4.82 -25.67
CA ASN A 464 -17.91 -4.63 -25.82
C ASN A 464 -18.69 -5.21 -24.63
N ALA A 465 -18.33 -6.42 -24.18
CA ALA A 465 -18.92 -7.04 -22.98
C ALA A 465 -18.62 -6.25 -21.69
N CYS A 466 -17.40 -5.72 -21.54
CA CYS A 466 -17.01 -4.86 -20.43
C CYS A 466 -17.83 -3.56 -20.41
N TRP A 467 -17.94 -2.87 -21.55
CA TRP A 467 -18.70 -1.62 -21.63
C TRP A 467 -20.21 -1.83 -21.46
N GLU A 468 -20.77 -2.94 -21.96
CA GLU A 468 -22.14 -3.37 -21.65
C GLU A 468 -22.34 -3.49 -20.13
N LEU A 469 -21.43 -4.19 -19.45
CA LEU A 469 -21.48 -4.37 -18.00
C LEU A 469 -21.31 -3.05 -17.24
N TYR A 470 -20.38 -2.17 -17.64
CA TYR A 470 -20.19 -0.86 -17.02
C TYR A 470 -21.44 0.03 -17.16
N CYS A 471 -22.07 0.02 -18.33
CA CYS A 471 -23.31 0.75 -18.52
C CYS A 471 -24.40 0.25 -17.56
N LEU A 472 -24.54 -1.07 -17.39
CA LEU A 472 -25.50 -1.66 -16.48
C LEU A 472 -25.19 -1.34 -15.01
N GLU A 473 -23.91 -1.36 -14.61
CA GLU A 473 -23.49 -1.05 -13.24
C GLU A 473 -23.74 0.42 -12.87
N HIS A 474 -23.55 1.35 -13.82
CA HIS A 474 -23.74 2.79 -13.59
C HIS A 474 -25.15 3.28 -13.97
N GLY A 475 -26.02 2.41 -14.50
CA GLY A 475 -27.38 2.80 -14.93
C GLY A 475 -27.42 3.66 -16.20
N ILE A 476 -26.36 3.59 -17.02
CA ILE A 476 -26.25 4.30 -18.30
C ILE A 476 -26.98 3.49 -19.38
N GLN A 477 -27.84 4.16 -20.13
CA GLN A 477 -28.59 3.56 -21.22
C GLN A 477 -27.71 3.38 -22.48
N PRO A 478 -28.07 2.50 -23.42
CA PRO A 478 -27.28 2.28 -24.64
C PRO A 478 -27.08 3.51 -25.55
N ASP A 479 -27.88 4.56 -25.37
CA ASP A 479 -27.75 5.85 -26.04
C ASP A 479 -26.79 6.84 -25.32
N GLY A 480 -26.26 6.43 -24.16
CA GLY A 480 -25.37 7.22 -23.30
C GLY A 480 -26.11 8.14 -22.32
N GLN A 481 -27.44 8.08 -22.23
CA GLN A 481 -28.20 8.86 -21.25
C GLN A 481 -28.20 8.17 -19.88
N MET A 482 -28.13 8.97 -18.81
CA MET A 482 -28.19 8.48 -17.43
C MET A 482 -29.34 9.18 -16.69
N PRO A 483 -30.55 8.59 -16.62
CA PRO A 483 -31.71 9.22 -16.00
C PRO A 483 -31.56 9.52 -14.50
N SER A 484 -30.63 8.83 -13.84
CA SER A 484 -30.32 8.98 -12.41
C SER A 484 -29.40 10.17 -12.11
N ASP A 485 -28.67 10.68 -13.10
CA ASP A 485 -27.80 11.84 -12.93
C ASP A 485 -28.63 13.13 -13.01
N LYS A 486 -28.59 13.92 -11.92
CA LYS A 486 -29.31 15.20 -11.80
C LYS A 486 -28.40 16.40 -12.01
N THR A 487 -27.11 16.19 -12.26
CA THR A 487 -26.06 17.19 -12.27
C THR A 487 -25.41 17.30 -13.65
N VAL A 488 -26.22 17.66 -14.67
CA VAL A 488 -25.71 17.96 -16.00
C VAL A 488 -24.65 19.06 -15.91
N GLY A 489 -23.39 18.72 -16.16
CA GLY A 489 -22.25 19.64 -16.18
C GLY A 489 -21.65 20.04 -14.83
N GLY A 490 -21.74 19.23 -13.76
CA GLY A 490 -21.22 19.67 -12.45
C GLY A 490 -20.85 18.65 -11.37
N GLY A 491 -20.81 17.34 -11.60
CA GLY A 491 -20.44 16.35 -10.57
C GLY A 491 -19.08 15.70 -10.80
N ASP A 492 -18.13 15.79 -9.86
CA ASP A 492 -16.92 14.96 -9.79
C ASP A 492 -17.25 13.53 -9.32
N ASP A 493 -18.21 12.87 -9.98
CA ASP A 493 -18.61 11.52 -9.61
C ASP A 493 -17.56 10.48 -10.05
N ALA A 494 -17.36 9.44 -9.24
CA ALA A 494 -16.32 8.43 -9.43
C ALA A 494 -16.35 7.69 -10.78
N PHE A 495 -17.48 7.70 -11.51
CA PHE A 495 -17.60 7.05 -12.83
C PHE A 495 -17.06 7.91 -13.99
N ASN A 496 -16.79 9.20 -13.78
CA ASN A 496 -16.16 10.09 -14.78
C ASN A 496 -14.72 9.67 -15.11
N THR A 497 -14.16 8.76 -14.32
CA THR A 497 -12.91 8.07 -14.63
C THR A 497 -13.03 7.24 -15.92
N PHE A 498 -14.20 6.72 -16.27
CA PHE A 498 -14.36 5.87 -17.47
C PHE A 498 -15.22 6.53 -18.55
N PHE A 499 -16.04 7.52 -18.18
CA PHE A 499 -16.91 8.24 -19.09
C PHE A 499 -16.53 9.72 -19.17
N SER A 500 -16.73 10.35 -20.32
CA SER A 500 -16.76 11.79 -20.48
C SER A 500 -18.20 12.26 -20.65
N GLU A 501 -18.56 13.34 -19.98
CA GLU A 501 -19.88 13.96 -20.13
C GLU A 501 -19.83 14.98 -21.28
N THR A 502 -20.81 14.91 -22.17
CA THR A 502 -21.04 15.93 -23.19
C THR A 502 -22.03 16.98 -22.67
N GLY A 503 -22.02 18.20 -23.22
CA GLY A 503 -22.98 19.25 -22.82
C GLY A 503 -24.46 18.94 -23.05
N ALA A 504 -24.78 17.79 -23.67
CA ALA A 504 -26.14 17.27 -23.84
C ALA A 504 -26.52 16.21 -22.79
N GLY A 505 -25.72 16.02 -21.73
CA GLY A 505 -25.92 15.02 -20.68
C GLY A 505 -25.66 13.57 -21.14
N LYS A 506 -25.04 13.39 -22.31
CA LYS A 506 -24.65 12.08 -22.83
C LYS A 506 -23.26 11.72 -22.32
N HIS A 507 -23.15 10.53 -21.77
CA HIS A 507 -21.93 9.92 -21.26
C HIS A 507 -21.28 9.07 -22.35
N VAL A 508 -20.04 9.40 -22.70
CA VAL A 508 -19.29 8.74 -23.78
C VAL A 508 -18.09 8.00 -23.18
N PRO A 509 -17.90 6.71 -23.47
CA PRO A 509 -16.73 5.95 -23.01
C PRO A 509 -15.39 6.57 -23.42
N ARG A 510 -14.42 6.56 -22.52
CA ARG A 510 -13.02 6.91 -22.80
C ARG A 510 -12.27 5.71 -23.39
N ALA A 511 -12.74 5.20 -24.53
CA ALA A 511 -12.22 4.01 -25.19
C ALA A 511 -11.80 4.27 -26.63
N VAL A 512 -10.81 3.51 -27.12
CA VAL A 512 -10.44 3.41 -28.53
C VAL A 512 -10.47 1.93 -28.92
N PHE A 513 -11.23 1.60 -29.97
CA PHE A 513 -11.28 0.28 -30.57
C PHE A 513 -10.53 0.35 -31.90
N VAL A 514 -9.51 -0.49 -32.06
CA VAL A 514 -8.63 -0.45 -33.23
C VAL A 514 -8.53 -1.82 -33.84
N ASP A 515 -8.99 -2.04 -35.07
CA ASP A 515 -8.80 -3.29 -35.80
C ASP A 515 -8.21 -2.99 -37.19
N LEU A 516 -7.43 -3.92 -37.73
CA LEU A 516 -6.96 -3.86 -39.11
C LEU A 516 -8.05 -4.31 -40.10
N GLU A 517 -9.08 -5.02 -39.62
CA GLU A 517 -10.27 -5.40 -40.40
C GLU A 517 -11.54 -4.68 -39.90
N PRO A 518 -12.48 -4.27 -40.78
CA PRO A 518 -13.70 -3.58 -40.35
C PRO A 518 -14.77 -4.47 -39.71
N THR A 519 -14.79 -5.78 -39.99
CA THR A 519 -15.93 -6.68 -39.70
C THR A 519 -16.40 -6.59 -38.25
N VAL A 520 -15.48 -6.66 -37.31
CA VAL A 520 -15.74 -6.65 -35.87
C VAL A 520 -16.22 -5.27 -35.40
N ILE A 521 -15.56 -4.23 -35.88
CA ILE A 521 -15.90 -2.86 -35.51
C ILE A 521 -17.28 -2.48 -36.07
N ASP A 522 -17.63 -3.01 -37.24
CA ASP A 522 -18.94 -2.81 -37.83
C ASP A 522 -20.05 -3.47 -37.01
N GLU A 523 -19.79 -4.59 -36.31
CA GLU A 523 -20.72 -5.13 -35.30
C GLU A 523 -20.95 -4.14 -34.15
N VAL A 524 -19.91 -3.43 -33.68
CA VAL A 524 -20.06 -2.38 -32.66
C VAL A 524 -20.82 -1.17 -33.21
N ARG A 525 -20.56 -0.77 -34.46
CA ARG A 525 -21.25 0.34 -35.15
C ARG A 525 -22.72 0.06 -35.44
N THR A 526 -23.11 -1.21 -35.54
CA THR A 526 -24.49 -1.63 -35.86
C THR A 526 -25.23 -2.25 -34.67
N GLY A 527 -24.52 -2.61 -33.60
CA GLY A 527 -25.06 -3.26 -32.42
C GLY A 527 -25.88 -2.34 -31.50
N THR A 528 -26.28 -2.89 -30.35
CA THR A 528 -27.13 -2.21 -29.35
C THR A 528 -26.53 -0.88 -28.87
N TYR A 529 -25.22 -0.86 -28.64
CA TYR A 529 -24.46 0.29 -28.12
C TYR A 529 -23.87 1.19 -29.21
N ARG A 530 -24.38 1.13 -30.45
CA ARG A 530 -23.89 1.93 -31.58
C ARG A 530 -23.88 3.45 -31.34
N GLN A 531 -24.75 3.93 -30.45
CA GLN A 531 -24.84 5.35 -30.10
C GLN A 531 -23.94 5.73 -28.93
N LEU A 532 -23.39 4.76 -28.19
CA LEU A 532 -22.60 5.02 -27.00
C LEU A 532 -21.21 5.60 -27.35
N PHE A 533 -20.49 4.95 -28.27
CA PHE A 533 -19.12 5.31 -28.65
C PHE A 533 -19.09 6.48 -29.63
N HIS A 534 -18.03 7.29 -29.56
CA HIS A 534 -17.79 8.30 -30.58
C HIS A 534 -17.26 7.62 -31.87
N PRO A 535 -17.78 7.94 -33.07
CA PRO A 535 -17.38 7.24 -34.30
C PRO A 535 -15.87 7.30 -34.59
N GLU A 536 -15.21 8.37 -34.16
CA GLU A 536 -13.76 8.51 -34.33
C GLU A 536 -12.91 7.64 -33.39
N GLN A 537 -13.52 7.03 -32.37
CA GLN A 537 -12.88 6.06 -31.48
C GLN A 537 -12.87 4.64 -32.08
N LEU A 538 -13.64 4.42 -33.16
CA LEU A 538 -13.80 3.12 -33.82
C LEU A 538 -12.97 3.08 -35.11
N ILE A 539 -11.71 2.68 -34.99
CA ILE A 539 -10.69 2.74 -36.04
C ILE A 539 -10.57 1.37 -36.72
N SER A 540 -10.91 1.32 -38.01
CA SER A 540 -10.84 0.09 -38.81
C SER A 540 -9.90 0.27 -40.00
N GLY A 541 -8.98 -0.68 -40.20
CA GLY A 541 -8.20 -0.82 -41.43
C GLY A 541 -8.99 -1.40 -42.58
N LYS A 542 -8.29 -1.75 -43.66
CA LYS A 542 -8.87 -2.39 -44.86
C LYS A 542 -8.44 -3.84 -45.04
N GLU A 543 -7.26 -4.18 -44.54
CA GLU A 543 -6.66 -5.51 -44.69
C GLU A 543 -6.27 -6.01 -43.31
N ASP A 544 -6.57 -7.27 -43.03
CA ASP A 544 -6.17 -7.90 -41.78
C ASP A 544 -4.66 -8.20 -41.72
N ALA A 545 -4.19 -8.56 -40.52
CA ALA A 545 -2.85 -9.07 -40.33
C ALA A 545 -2.72 -10.58 -40.63
N ALA A 546 -3.79 -11.27 -41.06
CA ALA A 546 -3.81 -12.71 -41.40
C ALA A 546 -3.02 -13.64 -40.44
N ASN A 547 -3.18 -13.45 -39.12
CA ASN A 547 -2.40 -14.14 -38.07
C ASN A 547 -0.89 -14.02 -38.13
N ASN A 548 -0.37 -12.99 -38.77
CA ASN A 548 1.04 -12.76 -38.87
C ASN A 548 1.43 -11.55 -38.02
N PHE A 549 2.23 -11.77 -36.97
CA PHE A 549 2.78 -10.70 -36.13
C PHE A 549 3.49 -9.63 -36.98
N ALA A 550 4.31 -10.04 -37.95
CA ALA A 550 5.09 -9.11 -38.77
C ALA A 550 4.20 -8.19 -39.61
N ARG A 551 3.03 -8.68 -40.08
CA ARG A 551 2.03 -7.81 -40.74
C ARG A 551 1.46 -6.76 -39.81
N GLY A 552 1.11 -7.18 -38.59
CA GLY A 552 0.58 -6.28 -37.58
C GLY A 552 1.60 -5.28 -37.05
N HIS A 553 2.89 -5.62 -37.04
CA HIS A 553 3.93 -4.80 -36.46
C HIS A 553 4.67 -3.92 -37.49
N TYR A 554 5.12 -4.51 -38.61
CA TYR A 554 6.04 -3.86 -39.54
C TYR A 554 5.37 -3.26 -40.78
N THR A 555 4.38 -3.95 -41.36
CA THR A 555 3.75 -3.53 -42.62
C THR A 555 2.44 -2.79 -42.39
N ILE A 556 1.34 -3.53 -42.23
CA ILE A 556 -0.02 -2.96 -42.18
C ILE A 556 -0.24 -2.11 -40.92
N GLY A 557 0.23 -2.57 -39.76
CA GLY A 557 0.02 -1.81 -38.53
C GLY A 557 0.73 -0.47 -38.50
N LYS A 558 1.87 -0.35 -39.19
CA LYS A 558 2.61 0.90 -39.32
C LYS A 558 1.82 1.96 -40.09
N GLU A 559 0.92 1.56 -40.99
CA GLU A 559 0.07 2.51 -41.72
C GLU A 559 -1.03 3.12 -40.85
N ILE A 560 -1.49 2.41 -39.81
CA ILE A 560 -2.61 2.84 -38.96
C ILE A 560 -2.18 3.40 -37.60
N VAL A 561 -0.98 3.07 -37.11
CA VAL A 561 -0.53 3.41 -35.75
C VAL A 561 -0.58 4.91 -35.47
N ASP A 562 -0.18 5.75 -36.42
CA ASP A 562 -0.19 7.21 -36.25
C ASP A 562 -1.61 7.76 -36.07
N LEU A 563 -2.59 7.17 -36.78
CA LEU A 563 -4.00 7.51 -36.61
C LEU A 563 -4.48 7.09 -35.21
N CYS A 564 -4.11 5.91 -34.74
CA CYS A 564 -4.46 5.44 -33.41
C CYS A 564 -3.90 6.35 -32.31
N LEU A 565 -2.62 6.72 -32.41
CA LEU A 565 -1.96 7.62 -31.47
C LEU A 565 -2.60 9.01 -31.46
N ASP A 566 -3.00 9.56 -32.61
CA ASP A 566 -3.74 10.83 -32.67
C ASP A 566 -5.08 10.76 -31.94
N ARG A 567 -5.82 9.65 -32.07
CA ARG A 567 -7.09 9.45 -31.34
C ARG A 567 -6.88 9.28 -29.84
N ILE A 568 -5.86 8.52 -29.44
CA ILE A 568 -5.47 8.36 -28.04
C ILE A 568 -5.08 9.70 -27.43
N ARG A 569 -4.28 10.49 -28.14
CA ARG A 569 -3.84 11.82 -27.72
C ARG A 569 -5.03 12.76 -27.49
N LYS A 570 -5.98 12.81 -28.42
CA LYS A 570 -7.21 13.62 -28.25
C LYS A 570 -8.00 13.25 -26.99
N LEU A 571 -8.05 11.97 -26.63
CA LEU A 571 -8.72 11.58 -25.39
C LEU A 571 -7.88 11.89 -24.16
N ALA A 572 -6.56 11.72 -24.24
CA ALA A 572 -5.63 12.09 -23.17
C ALA A 572 -5.66 13.59 -22.87
N ASP A 573 -5.72 14.45 -23.90
CA ASP A 573 -5.82 15.92 -23.75
C ASP A 573 -7.15 16.34 -23.11
N ASN A 574 -8.20 15.52 -23.25
CA ASN A 574 -9.50 15.71 -22.59
C ASN A 574 -9.54 15.17 -21.15
N CYS A 575 -8.43 14.66 -20.63
CA CYS A 575 -8.30 14.19 -19.26
C CYS A 575 -7.56 15.26 -18.46
N THR A 576 -8.09 15.63 -17.30
CA THR A 576 -7.40 16.53 -16.37
C THR A 576 -6.17 15.84 -15.77
N GLY A 577 -6.29 14.58 -15.33
CA GLY A 577 -5.16 13.81 -14.80
C GLY A 577 -5.15 12.35 -15.26
N LEU A 578 -4.65 12.06 -16.46
CA LEU A 578 -4.54 10.68 -16.96
C LEU A 578 -3.68 9.80 -16.03
N GLN A 579 -4.24 8.71 -15.50
CA GLN A 579 -3.50 7.76 -14.67
C GLN A 579 -2.65 6.79 -15.51
N GLY A 580 -3.24 6.23 -16.56
CA GLY A 580 -2.63 5.15 -17.32
C GLY A 580 -3.53 4.62 -18.44
N PHE A 581 -3.09 3.53 -19.04
CA PHE A 581 -3.77 2.84 -20.14
C PHE A 581 -4.17 1.43 -19.73
N LEU A 582 -5.40 1.06 -20.06
CA LEU A 582 -5.88 -0.32 -19.99
C LEU A 582 -5.86 -0.91 -21.39
N VAL A 583 -4.97 -1.86 -21.64
CA VAL A 583 -4.74 -2.44 -22.96
C VAL A 583 -5.34 -3.84 -23.02
N PHE A 584 -6.26 -4.08 -23.95
CA PHE A 584 -6.89 -5.38 -24.16
C PHE A 584 -6.42 -5.93 -25.48
N ASN A 585 -5.65 -7.01 -25.44
CA ASN A 585 -5.13 -7.66 -26.63
C ASN A 585 -5.02 -9.18 -26.46
N ALA A 586 -4.81 -9.88 -27.57
CA ALA A 586 -4.59 -11.33 -27.56
C ALA A 586 -3.29 -11.65 -28.28
N VAL A 587 -2.42 -12.40 -27.61
CA VAL A 587 -1.04 -12.64 -28.05
C VAL A 587 -0.95 -13.62 -29.23
N GLY A 588 -1.99 -14.41 -29.48
CA GLY A 588 -1.96 -15.44 -30.52
C GLY A 588 -2.09 -14.94 -31.97
N GLY A 589 -2.49 -13.69 -32.24
CA GLY A 589 -2.95 -13.30 -33.57
C GLY A 589 -2.39 -11.97 -34.01
N GLY A 590 -2.18 -11.83 -35.31
CA GLY A 590 -1.31 -10.81 -35.90
C GLY A 590 -1.63 -9.36 -35.53
N THR A 591 -2.91 -8.99 -35.44
CA THR A 591 -3.27 -7.62 -35.00
C THR A 591 -3.02 -7.42 -33.51
N GLY A 592 -3.47 -8.35 -32.66
CA GLY A 592 -3.43 -8.20 -31.21
C GLY A 592 -2.03 -8.36 -30.64
N SER A 593 -1.22 -9.19 -31.31
CA SER A 593 0.20 -9.34 -31.04
C SER A 593 0.99 -8.21 -31.68
N GLY A 594 1.03 -8.12 -33.02
CA GLY A 594 1.89 -7.20 -33.76
C GLY A 594 1.55 -5.73 -33.55
N LEU A 595 0.32 -5.31 -33.88
CA LEU A 595 -0.11 -3.92 -33.70
C LEU A 595 -0.21 -3.56 -32.21
N GLY A 596 -0.57 -4.52 -31.36
CA GLY A 596 -0.56 -4.37 -29.91
C GLY A 596 0.82 -4.00 -29.36
N SER A 597 1.83 -4.79 -29.71
CA SER A 597 3.23 -4.55 -29.37
C SER A 597 3.73 -3.20 -29.90
N LEU A 598 3.46 -2.89 -31.18
CA LEU A 598 3.84 -1.61 -31.77
C LEU A 598 3.21 -0.42 -31.04
N LEU A 599 1.94 -0.54 -30.62
CA LEU A 599 1.27 0.54 -29.91
C LEU A 599 1.85 0.72 -28.49
N LEU A 600 2.16 -0.37 -27.78
CA LEU A 600 2.78 -0.31 -26.46
C LEU A 600 4.16 0.36 -26.48
N GLU A 601 4.98 0.06 -27.49
CA GLU A 601 6.26 0.75 -27.73
C GLU A 601 6.05 2.26 -27.88
N ARG A 602 5.12 2.66 -28.74
CA ARG A 602 4.84 4.08 -29.00
C ARG A 602 4.24 4.79 -27.79
N LEU A 603 3.37 4.13 -27.04
CA LEU A 603 2.83 4.66 -25.80
C LEU A 603 3.91 4.80 -24.73
N SER A 604 4.89 3.91 -24.68
CA SER A 604 6.03 4.01 -23.77
C SER A 604 6.93 5.20 -24.12
N VAL A 605 7.05 5.54 -25.40
CA VAL A 605 7.77 6.75 -25.85
C VAL A 605 7.00 8.03 -25.52
N ASP A 606 5.72 8.11 -25.91
CA ASP A 606 4.91 9.33 -25.77
C ASP A 606 4.45 9.56 -24.31
N TYR A 607 4.20 8.49 -23.55
CA TYR A 607 3.62 8.50 -22.20
C TYR A 607 4.40 7.63 -21.20
N GLY A 608 5.74 7.64 -21.26
CA GLY A 608 6.59 6.74 -20.47
C GLY A 608 6.39 6.78 -18.94
N LYS A 609 5.87 7.87 -18.38
CA LYS A 609 5.55 7.97 -16.93
C LYS A 609 4.19 7.38 -16.54
N LYS A 610 3.34 7.01 -17.50
CA LYS A 610 1.96 6.55 -17.25
C LYS A 610 1.92 5.01 -17.19
N SER A 611 1.18 4.47 -16.22
CA SER A 611 1.08 3.03 -16.03
C SER A 611 0.29 2.36 -17.17
N LYS A 612 0.71 1.17 -17.58
CA LYS A 612 0.13 0.37 -18.66
C LYS A 612 -0.25 -1.00 -18.09
N LEU A 613 -1.56 -1.23 -17.92
CA LEU A 613 -2.11 -2.49 -17.44
C LEU A 613 -2.69 -3.26 -18.62
N GLY A 614 -2.12 -4.43 -18.93
CA GLY A 614 -2.55 -5.30 -20.00
C GLY A 614 -3.50 -6.40 -19.51
N PHE A 615 -4.59 -6.64 -20.24
CA PHE A 615 -5.42 -7.84 -20.13
C PHE A 615 -5.18 -8.68 -21.38
N THR A 616 -4.33 -9.70 -21.23
CA THR A 616 -3.76 -10.44 -22.35
C THR A 616 -4.39 -11.81 -22.46
N VAL A 617 -5.05 -12.07 -23.58
CA VAL A 617 -5.64 -13.40 -23.86
C VAL A 617 -4.59 -14.31 -24.47
N TYR A 618 -4.30 -15.41 -23.78
CA TYR A 618 -3.35 -16.43 -24.18
C TYR A 618 -4.04 -17.58 -24.94
N PRO A 619 -3.39 -18.11 -25.99
CA PRO A 619 -3.96 -19.19 -26.79
C PRO A 619 -3.86 -20.54 -26.08
N SER A 620 -4.86 -21.40 -26.33
CA SER A 620 -4.87 -22.79 -25.87
C SER A 620 -4.90 -23.76 -27.05
N PRO A 621 -4.25 -24.94 -26.94
CA PRO A 621 -4.32 -25.99 -27.97
C PRO A 621 -5.73 -26.47 -28.34
N GLN A 622 -6.72 -26.37 -27.45
CA GLN A 622 -8.07 -26.90 -27.73
C GLN A 622 -8.96 -25.91 -28.49
N VAL A 623 -8.70 -24.60 -28.33
CA VAL A 623 -9.52 -23.51 -28.87
C VAL A 623 -8.78 -22.71 -29.95
N SER A 624 -7.48 -23.00 -30.15
CA SER A 624 -6.63 -22.38 -31.17
C SER A 624 -7.17 -22.60 -32.58
N THR A 625 -7.36 -21.52 -33.31
CA THR A 625 -7.81 -21.54 -34.70
C THR A 625 -6.65 -21.45 -35.69
N SER A 626 -5.46 -21.07 -35.23
CA SER A 626 -4.30 -20.80 -36.07
C SER A 626 -3.04 -21.54 -35.61
N VAL A 627 -2.37 -22.19 -36.56
CA VAL A 627 -1.16 -23.01 -36.32
C VAL A 627 0.03 -22.16 -35.87
N VAL A 628 0.07 -20.87 -36.24
CA VAL A 628 1.20 -19.96 -35.96
C VAL A 628 1.04 -19.15 -34.67
N GLU A 629 -0.01 -19.41 -33.87
CA GLU A 629 -0.24 -18.75 -32.58
C GLU A 629 0.97 -18.79 -31.63
N PRO A 630 1.74 -19.89 -31.50
CA PRO A 630 2.92 -19.90 -30.63
C PRO A 630 3.98 -18.88 -31.05
N TYR A 631 4.22 -18.67 -32.36
CA TYR A 631 5.15 -17.66 -32.85
C TYR A 631 4.70 -16.25 -32.46
N ASN A 632 3.43 -15.93 -32.71
CA ASN A 632 2.87 -14.63 -32.34
C ASN A 632 2.93 -14.39 -30.83
N SER A 633 2.72 -15.45 -30.04
CA SER A 633 2.70 -15.35 -28.58
C SER A 633 4.08 -15.05 -28.01
N VAL A 634 5.12 -15.74 -28.47
CA VAL A 634 6.51 -15.49 -28.04
C VAL A 634 6.94 -14.07 -28.41
N LEU A 635 6.70 -13.64 -29.65
CA LEU A 635 7.05 -12.30 -30.13
C LEU A 635 6.29 -11.19 -29.38
N SER A 636 4.99 -11.40 -29.12
CA SER A 636 4.20 -10.42 -28.36
C SER A 636 4.66 -10.34 -26.91
N THR A 637 4.96 -11.48 -26.28
CA THR A 637 5.38 -11.53 -24.87
C THR A 637 6.73 -10.85 -24.67
N HIS A 638 7.65 -11.00 -25.62
CA HIS A 638 8.92 -10.26 -25.63
C HIS A 638 8.72 -8.74 -25.60
N SER A 639 7.79 -8.20 -26.40
CA SER A 639 7.46 -6.75 -26.34
C SER A 639 6.66 -6.36 -25.09
N LEU A 640 5.79 -7.24 -24.58
CA LEU A 640 5.06 -7.01 -23.33
C LEU A 640 6.02 -6.86 -22.14
N LEU A 641 7.10 -7.64 -22.11
CA LEU A 641 8.13 -7.63 -21.07
C LEU A 641 8.77 -6.26 -20.86
N GLU A 642 8.96 -5.48 -21.93
CA GLU A 642 9.62 -4.17 -21.86
C GLU A 642 8.66 -3.00 -21.64
N HIS A 643 7.42 -3.13 -22.14
CA HIS A 643 6.52 -1.98 -22.29
C HIS A 643 5.24 -2.06 -21.48
N THR A 644 5.02 -3.13 -20.72
CA THR A 644 3.84 -3.28 -19.85
C THR A 644 4.26 -3.25 -18.39
N ASP A 645 3.50 -2.52 -17.56
CA ASP A 645 3.79 -2.43 -16.12
C ASP A 645 3.20 -3.62 -15.35
N VAL A 646 2.01 -4.10 -15.76
CA VAL A 646 1.32 -5.27 -15.21
C VAL A 646 0.55 -5.95 -16.34
N ALA A 647 0.68 -7.27 -16.50
CA ALA A 647 -0.05 -8.04 -17.51
C ALA A 647 -0.87 -9.16 -16.84
N VAL A 648 -2.20 -9.08 -16.93
CA VAL A 648 -3.12 -10.10 -16.42
C VAL A 648 -3.37 -11.14 -17.51
N LEU A 649 -3.02 -12.39 -17.21
CA LEU A 649 -3.16 -13.50 -18.15
C LEU A 649 -4.57 -14.08 -18.09
N LEU A 650 -5.16 -14.27 -19.27
CA LEU A 650 -6.46 -14.89 -19.49
C LEU A 650 -6.31 -16.04 -20.49
N ASP A 651 -6.43 -17.28 -20.04
CA ASP A 651 -6.34 -18.47 -20.88
C ASP A 651 -7.73 -18.92 -21.32
N ASN A 652 -7.94 -18.96 -22.64
CA ASN A 652 -9.21 -19.38 -23.22
C ASN A 652 -9.65 -20.78 -22.77
N GLU A 653 -8.73 -21.73 -22.54
CA GLU A 653 -9.10 -23.09 -22.10
C GLU A 653 -9.50 -23.13 -20.64
N ALA A 654 -8.83 -22.36 -19.77
CA ALA A 654 -9.22 -22.28 -18.38
C ALA A 654 -10.63 -21.68 -18.25
N ILE A 655 -10.92 -20.59 -18.98
CA ILE A 655 -12.23 -19.95 -19.00
C ILE A 655 -13.29 -20.89 -19.60
N TYR A 656 -12.97 -21.61 -20.69
CA TYR A 656 -13.86 -22.60 -21.29
C TYR A 656 -14.21 -23.74 -20.32
N ASP A 657 -13.21 -24.27 -19.61
CA ASP A 657 -13.39 -25.31 -18.59
C ASP A 657 -14.28 -24.83 -17.43
N ILE A 658 -14.10 -23.58 -16.99
CA ILE A 658 -14.94 -22.95 -15.96
C ILE A 658 -16.39 -22.83 -16.44
N CYS A 659 -16.63 -22.33 -17.66
CA CYS A 659 -17.98 -22.23 -18.22
C CYS A 659 -18.65 -23.60 -18.33
N ARG A 660 -17.91 -24.62 -18.75
CA ARG A 660 -18.46 -25.97 -18.91
C ARG A 660 -18.79 -26.64 -17.58
N ARG A 661 -17.94 -26.46 -16.57
CA ARG A 661 -18.07 -27.12 -15.27
C ARG A 661 -19.01 -26.39 -14.30
N SER A 662 -18.86 -25.06 -14.22
CA SER A 662 -19.54 -24.25 -13.20
C SER A 662 -20.85 -23.65 -13.70
N LEU A 663 -20.96 -23.36 -15.00
CA LEU A 663 -22.19 -22.83 -15.61
C LEU A 663 -23.04 -23.92 -16.31
N ASP A 664 -22.57 -25.17 -16.30
CA ASP A 664 -23.19 -26.33 -16.98
C ASP A 664 -23.44 -26.12 -18.49
N ILE A 665 -22.62 -25.31 -19.15
CA ILE A 665 -22.73 -25.06 -20.59
C ILE A 665 -21.94 -26.13 -21.34
N GLU A 666 -22.61 -27.03 -22.06
CA GLU A 666 -21.95 -28.15 -22.75
C GLU A 666 -20.94 -27.68 -23.81
N ARG A 667 -21.27 -26.60 -24.53
CA ARG A 667 -20.42 -25.97 -25.57
C ARG A 667 -20.41 -24.44 -25.41
N PRO A 668 -19.55 -23.90 -24.53
CA PRO A 668 -19.38 -22.47 -24.36
C PRO A 668 -19.02 -21.75 -25.66
N THR A 669 -19.71 -20.64 -25.93
CA THR A 669 -19.42 -19.72 -27.04
C THR A 669 -18.57 -18.55 -26.57
N TYR A 670 -17.97 -17.78 -27.49
CA TYR A 670 -17.20 -16.58 -27.11
C TYR A 670 -18.02 -15.56 -26.33
N THR A 671 -19.32 -15.45 -26.57
CA THR A 671 -20.20 -14.60 -25.75
C THR A 671 -20.22 -15.05 -24.29
N ASN A 672 -20.22 -16.36 -24.02
CA ASN A 672 -20.17 -16.89 -22.65
C ASN A 672 -18.82 -16.61 -21.99
N LEU A 673 -17.72 -16.86 -22.71
CA LEU A 673 -16.35 -16.62 -22.24
C LEU A 673 -16.14 -15.13 -21.93
N ASN A 674 -16.49 -14.25 -22.86
CA ASN A 674 -16.30 -12.81 -22.74
C ASN A 674 -17.14 -12.21 -21.61
N ARG A 675 -18.34 -12.74 -21.34
CA ARG A 675 -19.14 -12.33 -20.18
C ARG A 675 -18.47 -12.69 -18.86
N LEU A 676 -17.87 -13.88 -18.75
CA LEU A 676 -17.11 -14.25 -17.56
C LEU A 676 -15.87 -13.36 -17.39
N VAL A 677 -15.11 -13.15 -18.47
CA VAL A 677 -13.94 -12.26 -18.47
C VAL A 677 -14.33 -10.82 -18.09
N SER A 678 -15.46 -10.31 -18.59
CA SER A 678 -15.95 -8.96 -18.25
C SER A 678 -16.25 -8.80 -16.76
N GLN A 679 -16.68 -9.86 -16.06
CA GLN A 679 -16.92 -9.83 -14.61
C GLN A 679 -15.61 -9.75 -13.81
N VAL A 680 -14.57 -10.45 -14.27
CA VAL A 680 -13.22 -10.38 -13.70
C VAL A 680 -12.68 -8.95 -13.85
N ILE A 681 -12.68 -8.42 -15.07
CA ILE A 681 -12.17 -7.09 -15.37
C ILE A 681 -12.98 -6.02 -14.64
N SER A 682 -14.30 -6.17 -14.58
CA SER A 682 -15.17 -5.26 -13.83
C SER A 682 -14.83 -5.25 -12.34
N SER A 683 -14.50 -6.40 -11.76
CA SER A 683 -14.13 -6.50 -10.35
C SER A 683 -12.75 -5.91 -10.06
N LEU A 684 -11.78 -6.07 -10.97
CA LEU A 684 -10.45 -5.48 -10.85
C LEU A 684 -10.45 -3.96 -11.03
N THR A 685 -11.36 -3.44 -11.87
CA THR A 685 -11.49 -2.00 -12.13
C THR A 685 -12.52 -1.31 -11.23
N ALA A 686 -13.21 -2.05 -10.35
CA ALA A 686 -14.28 -1.52 -9.52
C ALA A 686 -13.79 -0.42 -8.57
N SER A 687 -12.56 -0.52 -8.05
CA SER A 687 -11.95 0.51 -7.19
C SER A 687 -11.70 1.83 -7.89
N LEU A 688 -11.63 1.84 -9.23
CA LEU A 688 -11.42 3.04 -10.03
C LEU A 688 -12.75 3.72 -10.43
N ARG A 689 -13.85 2.97 -10.38
CA ARG A 689 -15.18 3.40 -10.85
C ARG A 689 -16.15 3.72 -9.72
N PHE A 690 -15.88 3.23 -8.52
CA PHE A 690 -16.72 3.40 -7.35
C PHE A 690 -15.88 3.75 -6.13
N ASP A 691 -16.47 4.53 -5.22
CA ASP A 691 -15.93 4.70 -3.89
C ASP A 691 -16.08 3.40 -3.08
N GLY A 692 -14.96 2.84 -2.63
CA GLY A 692 -14.88 1.69 -1.74
C GLY A 692 -14.32 2.07 -0.37
N ALA A 693 -14.46 1.17 0.60
CA ALA A 693 -13.84 1.33 1.92
C ALA A 693 -12.31 1.16 1.87
N LEU A 694 -11.84 0.39 0.90
CA LEU A 694 -10.42 0.25 0.58
C LEU A 694 -10.27 0.21 -0.95
N ASN A 695 -9.85 1.34 -1.52
CA ASN A 695 -9.57 1.45 -2.94
C ASN A 695 -8.14 1.01 -3.25
N VAL A 696 -7.94 0.50 -4.46
CA VAL A 696 -6.64 0.11 -5.00
C VAL A 696 -6.51 0.80 -6.35
N ASP A 697 -5.49 1.63 -6.49
CA ASP A 697 -5.21 2.40 -7.71
C ASP A 697 -4.41 1.58 -8.73
N VAL A 698 -4.35 2.04 -10.00
CA VAL A 698 -3.57 1.36 -11.05
C VAL A 698 -2.09 1.27 -10.68
N THR A 699 -1.54 2.35 -10.11
CA THR A 699 -0.14 2.39 -9.64
C THR A 699 0.07 1.46 -8.44
N GLU A 700 -0.95 1.23 -7.63
CA GLU A 700 -0.88 0.28 -6.52
C GLU A 700 -0.82 -1.18 -6.98
N PHE A 701 -1.39 -1.54 -8.14
CA PHE A 701 -1.19 -2.87 -8.69
C PHE A 701 0.28 -3.13 -9.00
N GLN A 702 0.99 -2.13 -9.54
CA GLN A 702 2.42 -2.24 -9.83
C GLN A 702 3.23 -2.36 -8.54
N THR A 703 3.10 -1.41 -7.60
CA THR A 703 3.92 -1.42 -6.37
C THR A 703 3.64 -2.60 -5.44
N ASN A 704 2.40 -3.13 -5.43
CA ASN A 704 2.04 -4.20 -4.50
C ASN A 704 2.15 -5.61 -5.10
N LEU A 705 2.00 -5.77 -6.42
CA LEU A 705 2.01 -7.10 -7.05
C LEU A 705 3.28 -7.41 -7.83
N VAL A 706 4.06 -6.39 -8.24
CA VAL A 706 5.25 -6.56 -9.07
C VAL A 706 6.51 -6.33 -8.21
N PRO A 707 7.06 -7.39 -7.59
CA PRO A 707 8.32 -7.29 -6.85
C PRO A 707 9.51 -7.03 -7.80
N TYR A 708 9.53 -7.66 -8.98
CA TYR A 708 10.59 -7.51 -9.97
C TYR A 708 10.01 -7.00 -11.30
N PRO A 709 10.63 -6.01 -11.97
CA PRO A 709 10.09 -5.44 -13.21
C PRO A 709 9.78 -6.46 -14.32
N ARG A 710 10.56 -7.55 -14.44
CA ARG A 710 10.31 -8.62 -15.43
C ARG A 710 9.20 -9.60 -15.03
N ILE A 711 8.90 -9.70 -13.73
CA ILE A 711 7.93 -10.64 -13.15
C ILE A 711 6.61 -9.90 -12.89
N HIS A 712 6.02 -9.36 -13.95
CA HIS A 712 4.77 -8.57 -13.89
C HIS A 712 3.55 -9.30 -14.48
N PHE A 713 3.64 -10.62 -14.64
CA PHE A 713 2.60 -11.47 -15.22
C PHE A 713 1.72 -12.05 -14.11
N MET A 714 0.45 -11.62 -14.08
CA MET A 714 -0.49 -11.90 -13.00
C MET A 714 -1.48 -12.99 -13.38
N LEU A 715 -1.72 -13.89 -12.44
CA LEU A 715 -2.83 -14.83 -12.49
C LEU A 715 -4.09 -14.18 -11.92
N SER A 716 -5.24 -14.49 -12.49
CA SER A 716 -6.54 -14.03 -11.98
C SER A 716 -7.46 -15.21 -11.67
N SER A 717 -8.37 -15.02 -10.71
CA SER A 717 -9.38 -16.00 -10.31
C SER A 717 -10.63 -15.28 -9.85
N TYR A 718 -11.81 -15.87 -10.07
CA TYR A 718 -13.08 -15.27 -9.71
C TYR A 718 -14.00 -16.27 -9.04
N ALA A 719 -14.57 -15.87 -7.91
CA ALA A 719 -15.52 -16.67 -7.17
C ALA A 719 -16.65 -15.81 -6.58
N PRO A 720 -17.90 -16.30 -6.56
CA PRO A 720 -18.32 -17.59 -7.09
C PRO A 720 -18.74 -17.51 -8.57
N VAL A 721 -18.57 -18.60 -9.31
CA VAL A 721 -19.11 -18.78 -10.66
C VAL A 721 -20.27 -19.76 -10.57
N ILE A 722 -21.51 -19.25 -10.58
CA ILE A 722 -22.73 -20.06 -10.40
C ILE A 722 -23.69 -19.82 -11.58
N SER A 723 -24.24 -20.89 -12.14
CA SER A 723 -25.30 -20.82 -13.15
C SER A 723 -26.57 -20.16 -12.62
N ALA A 724 -27.24 -19.37 -13.46
CA ALA A 724 -28.53 -18.74 -13.14
C ALA A 724 -29.60 -19.73 -12.63
N GLU A 725 -29.53 -21.01 -13.02
CA GLU A 725 -30.46 -22.06 -12.58
C GLU A 725 -30.19 -22.54 -11.14
N LYS A 726 -28.92 -22.51 -10.70
CA LYS A 726 -28.47 -23.00 -9.38
C LYS A 726 -28.53 -21.93 -8.28
N ALA A 727 -28.85 -20.69 -8.63
CA ALA A 727 -28.80 -19.51 -7.76
C ALA A 727 -29.63 -19.60 -6.46
N TYR A 728 -30.71 -20.38 -6.44
CA TYR A 728 -31.67 -20.41 -5.31
C TYR A 728 -31.24 -21.29 -4.14
N HIS A 729 -30.20 -22.12 -4.31
CA HIS A 729 -29.89 -23.18 -3.34
C HIS A 729 -28.72 -22.85 -2.40
N GLU A 730 -27.83 -21.92 -2.73
CA GLU A 730 -26.61 -21.66 -1.95
C GLU A 730 -26.29 -20.15 -1.85
N GLN A 731 -26.30 -19.61 -0.62
CA GLN A 731 -25.66 -18.32 -0.33
C GLN A 731 -24.28 -18.60 0.26
N LEU A 732 -23.23 -18.35 -0.54
CA LEU A 732 -21.86 -18.58 -0.10
C LEU A 732 -21.40 -17.47 0.85
N SER A 733 -20.75 -17.88 1.94
CA SER A 733 -20.11 -17.00 2.91
C SER A 733 -18.81 -16.37 2.35
N VAL A 734 -18.30 -15.32 3.01
CA VAL A 734 -17.02 -14.70 2.64
C VAL A 734 -15.89 -15.74 2.67
N ALA A 735 -15.84 -16.59 3.70
CA ALA A 735 -14.81 -17.61 3.82
C ALA A 735 -14.85 -18.65 2.68
N GLU A 736 -16.04 -19.06 2.23
CA GLU A 736 -16.20 -20.01 1.13
C GLU A 736 -15.74 -19.42 -0.20
N ILE A 737 -16.18 -18.21 -0.54
CA ILE A 737 -15.75 -17.56 -1.80
C ILE A 737 -14.24 -17.29 -1.80
N THR A 738 -13.66 -16.90 -0.65
CA THR A 738 -12.21 -16.72 -0.53
C THR A 738 -11.48 -18.04 -0.73
N ASN A 739 -11.98 -19.16 -0.16
CA ASN A 739 -11.39 -20.47 -0.37
C ASN A 739 -11.45 -20.91 -1.84
N SER A 740 -12.61 -20.71 -2.49
CA SER A 740 -12.80 -21.04 -3.90
C SER A 740 -11.89 -20.24 -4.84
N ALA A 741 -11.52 -19.00 -4.47
CA ALA A 741 -10.62 -18.19 -5.27
C ALA A 741 -9.20 -18.79 -5.38
N PHE A 742 -8.75 -19.54 -4.37
CA PHE A 742 -7.46 -20.25 -4.37
C PHE A 742 -7.53 -21.66 -4.95
N GLU A 743 -8.70 -22.12 -5.40
CA GLU A 743 -8.79 -23.41 -6.07
C GLU A 743 -8.28 -23.32 -7.52
N PRO A 744 -7.47 -24.29 -7.99
CA PRO A 744 -7.02 -24.32 -9.39
C PRO A 744 -8.18 -24.37 -10.40
N SER A 745 -9.36 -24.84 -9.97
CA SER A 745 -10.58 -24.87 -10.76
C SER A 745 -11.14 -23.50 -11.10
N SER A 746 -10.80 -22.46 -10.33
CA SER A 746 -11.30 -21.09 -10.48
C SER A 746 -10.30 -20.16 -11.16
N MET A 747 -9.08 -20.62 -11.41
CA MET A 747 -8.03 -19.84 -12.06
C MET A 747 -8.38 -19.59 -13.53
N MET A 748 -8.18 -18.36 -13.97
CA MET A 748 -8.42 -17.92 -15.36
C MET A 748 -7.25 -18.25 -16.29
N ALA A 749 -6.17 -18.83 -15.76
CA ALA A 749 -5.04 -19.34 -16.51
C ALA A 749 -4.85 -20.83 -16.20
N LYS A 750 -4.51 -21.63 -17.21
CA LYS A 750 -4.28 -23.07 -17.02
C LYS A 750 -2.88 -23.27 -16.42
N CYS A 751 -2.79 -23.29 -15.10
CA CYS A 751 -1.60 -23.65 -14.33
C CYS A 751 -2.04 -24.20 -12.98
N ASP A 752 -1.24 -25.06 -12.36
CA ASP A 752 -1.50 -25.47 -10.97
C ASP A 752 -0.76 -24.52 -10.01
N PRO A 753 -1.46 -23.63 -9.28
CA PRO A 753 -0.83 -22.74 -8.31
C PRO A 753 -0.10 -23.47 -7.18
N ARG A 754 -0.37 -24.77 -6.98
CA ARG A 754 0.27 -25.60 -5.95
C ARG A 754 1.68 -26.03 -6.31
N HIS A 755 2.06 -25.98 -7.59
CA HIS A 755 3.42 -26.25 -8.05
C HIS A 755 4.33 -25.01 -7.96
N GLY A 756 3.76 -23.85 -7.63
CA GLY A 756 4.50 -22.60 -7.47
C GLY A 756 4.31 -22.00 -6.09
N LYS A 757 4.94 -20.83 -5.90
CA LYS A 757 4.79 -20.00 -4.72
C LYS A 757 4.14 -18.68 -5.10
N TYR A 758 3.40 -18.10 -4.17
CA TYR A 758 2.82 -16.77 -4.30
C TYR A 758 3.82 -15.71 -3.82
N MET A 759 4.10 -14.72 -4.67
CA MET A 759 4.87 -13.55 -4.29
C MET A 759 3.98 -12.47 -3.70
N ALA A 760 2.83 -12.25 -4.32
CA ALA A 760 1.85 -11.25 -3.88
C ALA A 760 0.45 -11.66 -4.32
N CYS A 761 -0.55 -11.27 -3.56
CA CYS A 761 -1.96 -11.57 -3.80
C CYS A 761 -2.82 -10.37 -3.39
N CYS A 762 -3.75 -9.98 -4.26
CA CYS A 762 -4.77 -9.00 -3.96
C CYS A 762 -6.16 -9.61 -4.16
N LEU A 763 -7.03 -9.46 -3.15
CA LEU A 763 -8.41 -9.95 -3.12
C LEU A 763 -9.38 -8.78 -3.19
N MET A 764 -10.09 -8.64 -4.30
CA MET A 764 -11.04 -7.58 -4.56
C MET A 764 -12.46 -8.10 -4.30
N TYR A 765 -13.01 -7.78 -3.13
CA TYR A 765 -14.36 -8.16 -2.72
C TYR A 765 -15.40 -7.15 -3.20
N ARG A 766 -16.56 -7.66 -3.64
CA ARG A 766 -17.73 -6.86 -4.03
C ARG A 766 -19.00 -7.35 -3.34
N GLY A 767 -19.85 -6.41 -2.92
CA GLY A 767 -21.18 -6.66 -2.37
C GLY A 767 -21.25 -6.64 -0.84
N ASP A 768 -22.16 -7.45 -0.28
CA ASP A 768 -22.38 -7.55 1.17
C ASP A 768 -21.22 -8.31 1.84
N VAL A 769 -20.14 -7.57 2.12
CA VAL A 769 -18.89 -8.10 2.66
C VAL A 769 -18.46 -7.27 3.87
N VAL A 770 -18.32 -7.94 5.00
CA VAL A 770 -17.86 -7.33 6.25
C VAL A 770 -16.33 -7.45 6.33
N PRO A 771 -15.57 -6.35 6.55
CA PRO A 771 -14.10 -6.41 6.63
C PRO A 771 -13.57 -7.40 7.68
N LYS A 772 -14.32 -7.59 8.78
CA LYS A 772 -14.01 -8.58 9.83
C LYS A 772 -13.93 -10.01 9.29
N ASP A 773 -14.84 -10.37 8.39
CA ASP A 773 -14.94 -11.72 7.83
C ASP A 773 -13.87 -11.96 6.78
N VAL A 774 -13.52 -10.92 6.01
CA VAL A 774 -12.38 -10.93 5.08
C VAL A 774 -11.08 -11.24 5.83
N ASN A 775 -10.80 -10.51 6.91
CA ASN A 775 -9.59 -10.73 7.71
C ASN A 775 -9.54 -12.14 8.32
N ALA A 776 -10.69 -12.68 8.75
CA ALA A 776 -10.77 -14.05 9.26
C ALA A 776 -10.55 -15.11 8.16
N ALA A 777 -11.13 -14.88 6.98
CA ALA A 777 -10.94 -15.75 5.82
C ALA A 777 -9.47 -15.77 5.37
N VAL A 778 -8.83 -14.60 5.25
CA VAL A 778 -7.41 -14.48 4.89
C VAL A 778 -6.51 -15.12 5.95
N ALA A 779 -6.79 -14.93 7.24
CA ALA A 779 -6.03 -15.60 8.30
C ALA A 779 -6.13 -17.13 8.18
N THR A 780 -7.29 -17.66 7.80
CA THR A 780 -7.47 -19.10 7.56
C THR A 780 -6.68 -19.57 6.34
N ILE A 781 -6.71 -18.82 5.24
CA ILE A 781 -5.94 -19.11 4.03
C ILE A 781 -4.44 -19.19 4.33
N LYS A 782 -3.89 -18.25 5.11
CA LYS A 782 -2.48 -18.23 5.50
C LYS A 782 -2.03 -19.48 6.27
N THR A 783 -2.94 -20.21 6.91
CA THR A 783 -2.61 -21.46 7.64
C THR A 783 -2.63 -22.71 6.76
N LYS A 784 -3.12 -22.62 5.51
CA LYS A 784 -3.22 -23.78 4.62
C LYS A 784 -1.87 -24.11 3.99
N ARG A 785 -1.38 -25.33 4.24
CA ARG A 785 -0.12 -25.84 3.67
C ARG A 785 -0.07 -25.87 2.14
N THR A 786 -1.22 -25.92 1.48
CA THR A 786 -1.32 -25.94 0.01
C THR A 786 -1.09 -24.58 -0.64
N ILE A 787 -1.03 -23.51 0.16
CA ILE A 787 -0.85 -22.14 -0.33
C ILE A 787 0.47 -21.65 0.26
N GLN A 788 1.52 -21.72 -0.55
CA GLN A 788 2.86 -21.33 -0.15
C GLN A 788 3.16 -19.93 -0.66
N PHE A 789 3.63 -19.06 0.23
CA PHE A 789 4.19 -17.77 -0.14
C PHE A 789 5.71 -17.86 -0.14
N VAL A 790 6.36 -16.97 -0.86
CA VAL A 790 7.82 -16.78 -0.79
C VAL A 790 8.21 -16.26 0.60
N ASP A 791 9.38 -16.67 1.10
CA ASP A 791 9.78 -16.45 2.50
C ASP A 791 10.02 -14.98 2.84
N TRP A 792 10.45 -14.20 1.84
CA TRP A 792 10.66 -12.76 1.96
C TRP A 792 9.35 -11.95 1.91
N CYS A 793 8.20 -12.56 1.56
CA CYS A 793 6.88 -11.92 1.57
C CYS A 793 5.86 -12.63 2.49
N PRO A 794 6.06 -12.60 3.83
CA PRO A 794 5.17 -13.28 4.78
C PRO A 794 3.76 -12.65 4.88
N THR A 795 3.56 -11.44 4.36
CA THR A 795 2.28 -10.68 4.42
C THR A 795 1.74 -10.26 3.06
N GLY A 796 1.97 -11.05 2.01
CA GLY A 796 1.60 -10.74 0.62
C GLY A 796 0.10 -10.67 0.28
N PHE A 797 -0.80 -10.32 1.21
CA PHE A 797 -2.23 -10.14 0.94
C PHE A 797 -2.65 -8.68 1.03
N LYS A 798 -3.20 -8.15 -0.07
CA LYS A 798 -3.96 -6.91 -0.12
C LYS A 798 -5.44 -7.22 -0.31
N CYS A 799 -6.35 -6.45 0.28
CA CYS A 799 -7.79 -6.71 0.19
C CYS A 799 -8.54 -5.44 -0.17
N GLY A 800 -9.14 -5.34 -1.35
CA GLY A 800 -10.08 -4.26 -1.70
C GLY A 800 -11.52 -4.64 -1.34
N ILE A 801 -12.32 -3.69 -0.86
CA ILE A 801 -13.74 -3.93 -0.54
C ILE A 801 -14.62 -2.83 -1.13
N ASN A 802 -15.53 -3.25 -2.00
CA ASN A 802 -16.58 -2.41 -2.58
C ASN A 802 -17.96 -2.95 -2.16
N TYR A 803 -18.80 -2.10 -1.58
CA TYR A 803 -20.11 -2.50 -1.06
C TYR A 803 -21.19 -2.70 -2.14
N GLN A 804 -20.92 -2.28 -3.38
CA GLN A 804 -21.85 -2.52 -4.47
C GLN A 804 -21.81 -3.99 -4.92
N PRO A 805 -22.97 -4.67 -4.97
CA PRO A 805 -23.03 -6.06 -5.41
C PRO A 805 -22.65 -6.18 -6.90
N PRO A 806 -22.06 -7.31 -7.31
CA PRO A 806 -21.79 -7.59 -8.72
C PRO A 806 -23.08 -7.52 -9.55
N THR A 807 -23.04 -6.78 -10.66
CA THR A 807 -24.16 -6.73 -11.61
C THR A 807 -23.98 -7.84 -12.64
N VAL A 808 -25.08 -8.45 -13.08
CA VAL A 808 -25.07 -9.45 -14.15
C VAL A 808 -25.80 -8.93 -15.37
N VAL A 809 -25.32 -9.28 -16.56
CA VAL A 809 -25.95 -8.92 -17.83
C VAL A 809 -27.30 -9.65 -17.94
N PRO A 810 -28.40 -8.95 -18.28
CA PRO A 810 -29.69 -9.59 -18.54
C PRO A 810 -29.60 -10.66 -19.64
N GLY A 811 -30.08 -11.87 -19.37
CA GLY A 811 -29.92 -13.00 -20.28
C GLY A 811 -28.49 -13.57 -20.33
N GLY A 812 -27.66 -13.21 -19.34
CA GLY A 812 -26.37 -13.85 -19.07
C GLY A 812 -26.51 -15.16 -18.31
N ASP A 813 -25.43 -15.95 -18.33
CA ASP A 813 -25.39 -17.30 -17.75
C ASP A 813 -25.13 -17.30 -16.24
N LEU A 814 -24.66 -16.17 -15.70
CA LEU A 814 -24.30 -16.00 -14.29
C LEU A 814 -25.50 -15.63 -13.42
N ALA A 815 -25.59 -16.28 -12.27
CA ALA A 815 -26.54 -15.96 -11.22
C ALA A 815 -26.27 -14.58 -10.58
N LYS A 816 -27.34 -13.91 -10.14
CA LYS A 816 -27.21 -12.75 -9.24
C LYS A 816 -26.72 -13.22 -7.87
N VAL A 817 -25.58 -12.71 -7.45
CA VAL A 817 -24.97 -13.03 -6.15
C VAL A 817 -24.89 -11.80 -5.27
N GLN A 818 -25.01 -11.99 -3.96
CA GLN A 818 -24.90 -10.89 -2.98
C GLN A 818 -23.45 -10.45 -2.75
N ARG A 819 -22.50 -11.35 -3.01
CA ARG A 819 -21.07 -11.12 -2.80
C ARG A 819 -20.22 -11.92 -3.79
N ALA A 820 -19.10 -11.35 -4.20
CA ALA A 820 -18.07 -12.01 -4.99
C ALA A 820 -16.67 -11.54 -4.60
N VAL A 821 -15.66 -12.30 -4.99
CA VAL A 821 -14.25 -11.96 -4.83
C VAL A 821 -13.53 -12.24 -6.15
N CYS A 822 -12.74 -11.27 -6.59
CA CYS A 822 -11.79 -11.43 -7.67
C CYS A 822 -10.39 -11.42 -7.07
N MET A 823 -9.63 -12.47 -7.28
CA MET A 823 -8.23 -12.54 -6.89
C MET A 823 -7.35 -12.18 -8.08
N ILE A 824 -6.34 -11.35 -7.84
CA ILE A 824 -5.19 -11.18 -8.72
C ILE A 824 -3.93 -11.53 -7.93
N SER A 825 -3.09 -12.37 -8.47
CA SER A 825 -1.94 -12.91 -7.75
C SER A 825 -0.74 -13.07 -8.65
N ASN A 826 0.43 -12.69 -8.14
CA ASN A 826 1.71 -13.00 -8.75
C ASN A 826 2.22 -14.32 -8.17
N SER A 827 2.36 -15.33 -9.03
CA SER A 827 2.80 -16.66 -8.63
C SER A 827 3.77 -17.23 -9.65
N THR A 828 4.79 -17.94 -9.17
CA THR A 828 5.76 -18.62 -10.04
C THR A 828 5.15 -19.71 -10.90
N SER A 829 3.94 -20.18 -10.57
CA SER A 829 3.18 -21.15 -11.38
C SER A 829 2.82 -20.65 -12.78
N VAL A 830 2.87 -19.33 -13.04
CA VAL A 830 2.69 -18.77 -14.38
C VAL A 830 3.74 -19.27 -15.38
N ALA A 831 4.92 -19.69 -14.92
CA ALA A 831 5.96 -20.29 -15.75
C ALA A 831 5.47 -21.52 -16.54
N GLU A 832 4.49 -22.29 -16.01
CA GLU A 832 3.88 -23.40 -16.74
C GLU A 832 3.17 -22.95 -18.03
N VAL A 833 2.65 -21.73 -18.07
CA VAL A 833 1.99 -21.16 -19.26
C VAL A 833 3.03 -20.87 -20.34
N PHE A 834 4.14 -20.23 -19.96
CA PHE A 834 5.24 -19.91 -20.88
C PHE A 834 5.90 -21.18 -21.44
N SER A 835 6.19 -22.16 -20.58
CA SER A 835 6.84 -23.41 -20.97
C SER A 835 6.04 -24.19 -22.02
N ARG A 836 4.70 -24.18 -21.93
CA ARG A 836 3.84 -24.81 -22.97
C ARG A 836 3.93 -24.11 -24.32
N ILE A 837 4.07 -22.79 -24.33
CA ILE A 837 4.16 -21.98 -25.55
C ILE A 837 5.54 -22.17 -26.18
N ASP A 838 6.59 -22.09 -25.36
CA ASP A 838 7.98 -22.28 -25.77
C ASP A 838 8.21 -23.68 -26.36
N HIS A 839 7.66 -24.72 -25.74
CA HIS A 839 7.76 -26.07 -26.29
C HIS A 839 7.16 -26.17 -27.71
N LYS A 840 6.00 -25.54 -27.96
CA LYS A 840 5.37 -25.52 -29.28
C LYS A 840 6.15 -24.67 -30.28
N PHE A 841 6.67 -23.53 -29.82
CA PHE A 841 7.54 -22.67 -30.60
C PHE A 841 8.76 -23.45 -31.09
N ASP A 842 9.45 -24.13 -30.19
CA ASP A 842 10.68 -24.89 -30.48
C ASP A 842 10.43 -26.00 -31.50
N LEU A 843 9.32 -26.73 -31.37
CA LEU A 843 8.94 -27.78 -32.33
C LEU A 843 8.77 -27.24 -33.76
N MET A 844 8.16 -26.05 -33.91
CA MET A 844 7.96 -25.43 -35.23
C MET A 844 9.24 -24.78 -35.75
N TYR A 845 9.94 -24.03 -34.90
CA TYR A 845 11.13 -23.25 -35.28
C TYR A 845 12.32 -24.14 -35.63
N ALA A 846 12.45 -25.32 -35.01
CA ALA A 846 13.44 -26.34 -35.37
C ALA A 846 13.32 -26.82 -36.82
N LYS A 847 12.14 -26.69 -37.44
CA LYS A 847 11.91 -27.00 -38.86
C LYS A 847 11.81 -25.75 -39.73
N ARG A 848 11.98 -24.56 -39.15
CA ARG A 848 11.70 -23.27 -39.81
C ARG A 848 10.33 -23.24 -40.49
N ALA A 849 9.36 -23.97 -39.92
CA ALA A 849 8.01 -24.03 -40.47
C ALA A 849 7.39 -22.64 -40.38
N PHE A 850 6.74 -22.18 -41.45
CA PHE A 850 6.05 -20.88 -41.55
C PHE A 850 6.89 -19.60 -41.37
N VAL A 851 8.20 -19.69 -41.08
CA VAL A 851 9.09 -18.52 -40.85
C VAL A 851 9.12 -17.56 -42.06
N HIS A 852 9.05 -18.09 -43.28
CA HIS A 852 9.05 -17.28 -44.51
C HIS A 852 7.89 -16.28 -44.60
N TRP A 853 6.76 -16.51 -43.92
CA TRP A 853 5.66 -15.55 -43.88
C TRP A 853 6.00 -14.30 -43.07
N TYR A 854 6.81 -14.44 -42.03
CA TYR A 854 7.23 -13.33 -41.16
C TYR A 854 8.36 -12.54 -41.83
N VAL A 855 9.37 -13.25 -42.35
CA VAL A 855 10.50 -12.63 -43.06
C VAL A 855 10.04 -11.92 -44.35
N GLY A 856 9.04 -12.47 -45.03
CA GLY A 856 8.43 -11.84 -46.22
C GLY A 856 7.73 -10.51 -45.94
N GLU A 857 7.43 -10.22 -44.68
CA GLU A 857 6.74 -9.00 -44.21
C GLU A 857 7.72 -8.04 -43.51
N GLY A 858 9.03 -8.20 -43.75
CA GLY A 858 10.05 -7.24 -43.32
C GLY A 858 10.62 -7.46 -41.92
N MET A 859 10.26 -8.55 -41.25
CA MET A 859 10.84 -8.96 -39.97
C MET A 859 12.16 -9.71 -40.17
N GLU A 860 13.17 -9.49 -39.33
CA GLU A 860 14.42 -10.25 -39.41
C GLU A 860 14.26 -11.64 -38.76
N GLU A 861 14.88 -12.68 -39.34
CA GLU A 861 14.81 -14.03 -38.76
C GLU A 861 15.44 -14.12 -37.36
N GLY A 862 16.41 -13.23 -37.06
CA GLY A 862 17.09 -13.15 -35.77
C GLY A 862 16.16 -12.83 -34.60
N GLU A 863 15.10 -12.04 -34.82
CA GLU A 863 14.13 -11.65 -33.79
C GLU A 863 13.41 -12.85 -33.17
N PHE A 864 13.22 -13.94 -33.92
CA PHE A 864 12.66 -15.17 -33.37
C PHE A 864 13.57 -15.79 -32.31
N SER A 865 14.89 -15.73 -32.50
CA SER A 865 15.84 -16.30 -31.55
C SER A 865 15.96 -15.43 -30.32
N GLU A 866 16.00 -14.10 -30.51
CA GLU A 866 16.04 -13.11 -29.42
C GLU A 866 14.81 -13.22 -28.51
N ALA A 867 13.60 -13.20 -29.09
CA ALA A 867 12.37 -13.31 -28.31
C ALA A 867 12.27 -14.65 -27.55
N ARG A 868 12.80 -15.73 -28.13
CA ARG A 868 12.83 -17.06 -27.49
C ARG A 868 13.85 -17.14 -26.36
N GLU A 869 15.01 -16.51 -26.52
CA GLU A 869 16.05 -16.43 -25.49
C GLU A 869 15.57 -15.58 -24.29
N ASP A 870 14.86 -14.49 -24.56
CA ASP A 870 14.30 -13.63 -23.51
C ASP A 870 13.19 -14.34 -22.71
N LEU A 871 12.33 -15.13 -23.36
CA LEU A 871 11.36 -15.98 -22.66
C LEU A 871 12.03 -17.11 -21.87
N ALA A 872 13.11 -17.71 -22.38
CA ALA A 872 13.89 -18.69 -21.62
C ALA A 872 14.48 -18.07 -20.34
N ALA A 873 14.98 -16.83 -20.46
CA ALA A 873 15.48 -16.09 -19.31
C ALA A 873 14.37 -15.77 -18.31
N LEU A 874 13.17 -15.42 -18.79
CA LEU A 874 12.00 -15.21 -17.94
C LEU A 874 11.58 -16.49 -17.20
N GLU A 875 11.56 -17.64 -17.87
CA GLU A 875 11.29 -18.93 -17.21
C GLU A 875 12.29 -19.19 -16.08
N LYS A 876 13.57 -18.95 -16.35
CA LYS A 876 14.63 -19.07 -15.34
C LYS A 876 14.46 -18.08 -14.19
N ASP A 877 14.06 -16.84 -14.46
CA ASP A 877 13.75 -15.84 -13.42
C ASP A 877 12.66 -16.38 -12.46
N TYR A 878 11.62 -17.03 -12.99
CA TYR A 878 10.58 -17.66 -12.16
C TYR A 878 11.06 -18.90 -11.38
N GLU A 879 11.94 -19.71 -11.98
CA GLU A 879 12.55 -20.87 -11.30
C GLU A 879 13.44 -20.43 -10.14
N GLU A 880 14.27 -19.40 -10.33
CA GLU A 880 15.16 -18.86 -9.29
C GLU A 880 14.34 -18.36 -8.08
N VAL A 881 13.27 -17.59 -8.31
CA VAL A 881 12.35 -17.15 -7.24
C VAL A 881 11.60 -18.32 -6.58
N GLY A 882 11.36 -19.40 -7.32
CA GLY A 882 10.73 -20.60 -6.78
C GLY A 882 11.65 -21.46 -5.90
N ALA A 883 12.95 -21.51 -6.24
CA ALA A 883 13.94 -22.41 -5.66
C ALA A 883 14.45 -22.00 -4.27
N GLU A 884 14.33 -20.73 -3.89
CA GLU A 884 14.90 -20.16 -2.65
C GLU A 884 14.42 -20.77 -1.31
N ALA A 885 13.63 -21.86 -1.29
CA ALA A 885 13.24 -22.55 -0.04
C ALA A 885 13.80 -23.97 0.17
N ASP A 886 14.45 -24.61 -0.82
CA ASP A 886 14.90 -26.02 -0.63
C ASP A 886 16.28 -26.14 0.04
N GLU A 887 17.06 -25.06 0.17
CA GLU A 887 18.40 -25.12 0.81
C GLU A 887 18.37 -25.09 2.34
N GLY A 888 17.18 -25.11 2.98
CA GLY A 888 17.03 -24.91 4.43
C GLY A 888 16.72 -26.15 5.29
N GLU A 889 16.34 -27.30 4.72
CA GLU A 889 15.77 -28.41 5.51
C GLU A 889 16.48 -29.78 5.42
N ASP A 890 17.54 -29.99 4.63
CA ASP A 890 18.10 -31.36 4.42
C ASP A 890 19.54 -31.65 4.91
N ASP A 891 20.24 -30.71 5.58
CA ASP A 891 21.63 -30.95 6.06
C ASP A 891 21.73 -31.10 7.60
N GLY A 892 20.85 -31.91 8.22
CA GLY A 892 20.76 -32.01 9.68
C GLY A 892 20.64 -33.41 10.31
N GLU A 893 20.43 -34.48 9.56
CA GLU A 893 20.29 -35.83 10.12
C GLU A 893 21.06 -36.86 9.30
N ASP A 894 22.38 -36.90 9.48
CA ASP A 894 23.16 -38.15 9.39
C ASP A 894 24.61 -37.91 9.86
N GLU A 895 24.87 -38.06 11.17
CA GLU A 895 26.11 -38.66 11.67
C GLU A 895 25.99 -39.01 13.16
N TYR A 896 25.83 -40.31 13.44
CA TYR A 896 26.10 -40.98 14.71
C TYR A 896 27.46 -41.66 14.68
#